data_AF-A0A671YA01-F1
#
_entry.id   AF-A0A671YA01-F1
#
_cell.length_a   1.000
_cell.length_b   1.000
_cell.length_c   1.000
_cell.angle_alpha   90.00
_cell.angle_beta   90.00
_cell.angle_gamma   90.00
#
_symmetry.space_group_name_H-M   'P 1'
#
loop_
_entity.id
_entity.type
_entity.pdbx_description
1 polymer ?
#
loop_
_entity_poly.entity_id
_entity_poly.type
_entity_poly.pdbx_seq_one_letter_code
_entity_poly.pdbx_strand_id
1 'polypeptide(L)'
;MSSQFPLVFIHICFKDFPVVDGGTAHGEPCIFPFLFQGREYLDCTTDGRDDGRPWCATTYDYDQDKKWGFCETEEQAQQRLQAEKAEKQYQTVLRQLNATTRKTQKKELYEQLIEVAEKGHQKAMEKVAYAMLFGDYINQNVTKAKEMFEKLAMEGSPKAQMALGFLYAAGLGVNSSQAKALVYYTFGALGGNLVAHMILGYRYWGGVGVPQSCESALTHYRLVANQVASDVSLTGGSAVQRIRLLDEVENPGSTSGMLEEDLIQYYQFLAEKGDVQAQVGLGQLHLHGGRGVEQNHQRAYDYFTQAANAGNTHAMAFLGKMYSEGSDFIPQNNETALQYFKKASDLGNPVGQSGLGMAYLYGRGVPVNYELALKYFQKAAEQGWVDGQLQLGTMYYNGIGVKRDYKQALKFFNLASQAGHILAFYNLAQMHATGTGVMRSCHTAVELFKNVCERGRWSERLMTAYGSFKEGETDAALVQYLLLAEQGYEVAQSNVAFVLDQKGAKIFSENETYPRALLHWTRAAAQGYTVARIKLGDYHFYGYGTDVDYETAVIHYRLASEQQHSAQAMFNLGYMHEKGLGIKQDIHLAKRFYDMAAEASPDAQVPVFLALCKLGLVYTLQYLQDLNLKELISQVDLDQLLGPEWDLYLMTVIALLLGTVIAYRQRQHQIIVPPRPPAPAPAPPPRPPQEQSEQPLLAS
;
A
#
# COMPACT_ATOMS: atom_id res chain seq x y z
N MET A 1 56.65 -1.07 6.50
CA MET A 1 56.02 -2.20 5.79
C MET A 1 54.71 -1.72 5.22
N SER A 2 54.75 -1.31 3.96
CA SER A 2 53.64 -0.75 3.19
C SER A 2 53.11 -1.84 2.25
N SER A 3 51.90 -2.33 2.48
CA SER A 3 51.18 -3.21 1.56
C SER A 3 50.06 -2.42 0.89
N GLN A 4 50.28 -2.10 -0.38
CA GLN A 4 49.33 -1.51 -1.31
C GLN A 4 48.15 -2.48 -1.54
N PHE A 5 46.93 -1.99 -1.32
CA PHE A 5 45.74 -2.54 -1.95
C PHE A 5 45.56 -1.86 -3.32
N PRO A 6 45.30 -2.59 -4.42
CA PRO A 6 45.07 -1.98 -5.71
C PRO A 6 43.68 -1.33 -5.73
N LEU A 7 43.66 -0.01 -5.94
CA LEU A 7 42.50 0.74 -6.37
C LEU A 7 42.03 0.16 -7.71
N VAL A 8 40.93 -0.59 -7.68
CA VAL A 8 40.17 -0.92 -8.89
C VAL A 8 39.51 0.38 -9.35
N PHE A 9 40.17 1.07 -10.29
CA PHE A 9 39.52 2.10 -11.09
C PHE A 9 38.43 1.42 -11.92
N ILE A 10 37.18 1.48 -11.43
CA ILE A 10 36.01 1.17 -12.24
C ILE A 10 35.92 2.32 -13.26
N HIS A 11 36.22 2.01 -14.51
CA HIS A 11 35.88 2.87 -15.63
C HIS A 11 34.36 3.11 -15.59
N ILE A 12 33.96 4.30 -15.17
CA ILE A 12 32.61 4.81 -15.41
C ILE A 12 32.53 5.04 -16.92
N CYS A 13 32.17 4.00 -17.67
CA CYS A 13 31.74 4.14 -19.04
C CYS A 13 30.33 4.77 -19.01
N PHE A 14 30.26 6.10 -19.06
CA PHE A 14 29.14 6.73 -19.75
C PHE A 14 29.25 6.28 -21.22
N LYS A 15 28.55 5.19 -21.54
CA LYS A 15 28.20 4.92 -22.92
C LYS A 15 26.98 5.79 -23.20
N ASP A 16 27.21 7.09 -23.29
CA ASP A 16 26.33 7.90 -24.11
C ASP A 16 26.30 7.19 -25.47
N PHE A 17 25.11 6.92 -26.01
CA PHE A 17 24.98 6.72 -27.44
C PHE A 17 25.75 7.87 -28.12
N PRO A 18 26.39 7.67 -29.29
CA PRO A 18 27.06 8.76 -29.97
C PRO A 18 26.03 9.78 -30.44
N VAL A 19 25.52 10.60 -29.53
CA VAL A 19 25.10 11.95 -29.82
C VAL A 19 26.41 12.66 -30.00
N VAL A 20 26.72 12.94 -31.26
CA VAL A 20 27.79 13.86 -31.60
C VAL A 20 27.34 15.25 -31.14
N ASP A 21 27.41 15.51 -29.84
CA ASP A 21 27.33 16.87 -29.27
C ASP A 21 28.68 17.53 -29.52
N GLY A 22 28.89 17.81 -30.80
CA GLY A 22 30.13 18.28 -31.36
C GLY A 22 29.82 19.06 -32.61
N GLY A 23 29.41 20.30 -32.40
CA GLY A 23 28.94 21.17 -33.47
C GLY A 23 27.99 22.24 -32.95
N THR A 24 27.89 23.35 -33.67
CA THR A 24 26.93 24.44 -33.42
C THR A 24 25.56 24.19 -34.06
N ALA A 25 25.40 23.07 -34.78
CA ALA A 25 24.26 22.79 -35.65
C ALA A 25 23.33 21.65 -35.20
N HIS A 26 23.44 21.18 -33.95
CA HIS A 26 22.53 20.18 -33.36
C HIS A 26 22.20 18.95 -34.25
N GLY A 27 23.18 18.45 -35.02
CA GLY A 27 23.00 17.25 -35.84
C GLY A 27 22.39 17.47 -37.24
N GLU A 28 22.31 18.70 -37.73
CA GLU A 28 22.01 18.98 -39.14
C GLU A 28 23.01 18.24 -40.08
N PRO A 29 22.56 17.72 -41.23
CA PRO A 29 23.44 17.01 -42.17
C PRO A 29 24.47 17.95 -42.80
N CYS A 30 25.65 17.42 -43.11
CA CYS A 30 26.68 18.12 -43.87
C CYS A 30 26.15 18.55 -45.24
N ILE A 31 26.46 19.78 -45.66
CA ILE A 31 26.18 20.25 -47.01
C ILE A 31 27.50 20.26 -47.79
N PHE A 32 27.51 19.64 -48.98
CA PHE A 32 28.64 19.67 -49.89
C PHE A 32 28.23 20.25 -51.25
N PRO A 33 29.04 21.14 -51.85
CA PRO A 33 30.24 21.77 -51.26
C PRO A 33 29.89 22.77 -50.14
N PHE A 34 30.83 23.01 -49.23
CA PHE A 34 30.76 24.13 -48.27
C PHE A 34 32.03 24.98 -48.29
N LEU A 35 31.89 26.27 -48.00
CA LEU A 35 32.94 27.28 -47.97
C LEU A 35 33.49 27.45 -46.55
N PHE A 36 34.80 27.29 -46.38
CA PHE A 36 35.51 27.58 -45.13
C PHE A 36 36.85 28.27 -45.43
N GLN A 37 37.08 29.43 -44.81
CA GLN A 37 38.26 30.28 -45.05
C GLN A 37 38.51 30.56 -46.54
N GLY A 38 37.44 30.80 -47.30
CA GLY A 38 37.51 31.06 -48.74
C GLY A 38 37.89 29.86 -49.62
N ARG A 39 37.87 28.62 -49.09
CA ARG A 39 38.05 27.38 -49.87
C ARG A 39 36.78 26.53 -49.83
N GLU A 40 36.40 25.97 -50.97
CA GLU A 40 35.29 25.02 -51.06
C GLU A 40 35.75 23.59 -50.76
N TYR A 41 35.05 22.91 -49.86
CA TYR A 41 35.27 21.52 -49.47
C TYR A 41 34.12 20.66 -50.00
N LEU A 42 34.48 19.59 -50.72
CA LEU A 42 33.54 18.60 -51.29
C LEU A 42 33.35 17.37 -50.38
N ASP A 43 34.18 17.25 -49.34
CA ASP A 43 34.16 16.17 -48.38
C ASP A 43 34.56 16.74 -47.01
N CYS A 44 34.41 15.92 -45.97
CA CYS A 44 34.78 16.23 -44.60
C CYS A 44 36.25 16.63 -44.48
N THR A 45 36.52 17.72 -43.77
CA THR A 45 37.88 18.24 -43.58
C THR A 45 38.29 18.21 -42.11
N THR A 46 39.59 18.15 -41.83
CA THR A 46 40.17 18.38 -40.50
C THR A 46 40.70 19.81 -40.34
N ASP A 47 40.60 20.63 -41.40
CA ASP A 47 41.19 21.97 -41.44
C ASP A 47 40.57 22.90 -40.38
N GLY A 48 41.44 23.66 -39.69
CA GLY A 48 41.01 24.60 -38.64
C GLY A 48 40.74 23.97 -37.27
N ARG A 49 41.00 22.68 -37.06
CA ARG A 49 40.91 22.02 -35.75
C ARG A 49 42.21 21.32 -35.34
N ASP A 50 42.59 21.48 -34.08
CA ASP A 50 43.75 20.81 -33.48
C ASP A 50 43.45 19.36 -33.03
N ASP A 51 42.16 18.99 -32.94
CA ASP A 51 41.70 17.68 -32.43
C ASP A 51 41.81 16.53 -33.45
N GLY A 52 42.13 16.81 -34.72
CA GLY A 52 42.27 15.81 -35.79
C GLY A 52 40.99 15.06 -36.20
N ARG A 53 39.81 15.46 -35.70
CA ARG A 53 38.52 14.85 -36.07
C ARG A 53 37.91 15.52 -37.32
N PRO A 54 37.44 14.74 -38.32
CA PRO A 54 36.85 15.29 -39.53
C PRO A 54 35.51 15.98 -39.23
N TRP A 55 35.28 17.14 -39.84
CA TRP A 55 34.09 17.96 -39.66
C TRP A 55 33.60 18.53 -41.00
N CYS A 56 32.36 18.98 -41.01
CA CYS A 56 31.70 19.61 -42.16
C CYS A 56 30.86 20.80 -41.71
N ALA A 57 30.62 21.76 -42.60
CA ALA A 57 29.61 22.77 -42.38
C ALA A 57 28.20 22.23 -42.67
N THR A 58 27.21 22.71 -41.92
CA THR A 58 25.79 22.37 -42.16
C THR A 58 25.08 23.42 -43.01
N THR A 59 25.78 24.49 -43.38
CA THR A 59 25.36 25.50 -44.36
C THR A 59 26.45 25.68 -45.41
N TYR A 60 26.12 26.32 -46.54
CA TYR A 60 27.09 26.54 -47.62
C TYR A 60 28.23 27.47 -47.19
N ASP A 61 27.96 28.55 -46.44
CA ASP A 61 29.00 29.51 -46.01
C ASP A 61 29.24 29.40 -44.50
N TYR A 62 30.25 28.61 -44.12
CA TYR A 62 30.64 28.48 -42.71
C TYR A 62 31.14 29.81 -42.14
N ASP A 63 31.84 30.61 -42.94
CA ASP A 63 32.50 31.83 -42.45
C ASP A 63 31.45 32.84 -41.95
N GLN A 64 30.23 32.81 -42.53
CA GLN A 64 29.07 33.59 -42.08
C GLN A 64 28.27 32.91 -40.96
N ASP A 65 27.78 31.68 -41.20
CA ASP A 65 26.80 31.03 -40.31
C ASP A 65 27.44 30.35 -39.09
N LYS A 66 28.73 29.98 -39.21
CA LYS A 66 29.51 29.26 -38.19
C LYS A 66 28.83 28.00 -37.68
N LYS A 67 28.00 27.37 -38.51
CA LYS A 67 27.30 26.12 -38.23
C LYS A 67 28.09 24.93 -38.78
N TRP A 68 28.45 24.02 -37.89
CA TRP A 68 29.20 22.82 -38.24
C TRP A 68 28.79 21.62 -37.39
N GLY A 69 29.16 20.43 -37.87
CA GLY A 69 29.08 19.17 -37.15
C GLY A 69 30.28 18.28 -37.49
N PHE A 70 30.55 17.27 -36.67
CA PHE A 70 31.53 16.26 -37.04
C PHE A 70 30.98 15.33 -38.12
N CYS A 71 31.88 14.85 -38.98
CA CYS A 71 31.52 13.85 -39.96
C CYS A 71 31.49 12.46 -39.33
N GLU A 72 30.33 11.83 -39.46
CA GLU A 72 30.06 10.48 -38.95
C GLU A 72 30.36 9.44 -40.04
N THR A 73 30.71 8.23 -39.61
CA THR A 73 30.64 7.07 -40.51
C THR A 73 29.18 6.75 -40.85
N GLU A 74 28.92 6.11 -42.00
CA GLU A 74 27.55 5.71 -42.37
C GLU A 74 26.86 4.88 -41.28
N GLU A 75 27.62 4.03 -40.57
CA GLU A 75 27.13 3.22 -39.45
C GLU A 75 26.69 4.08 -38.25
N GLN A 76 27.45 5.12 -37.89
CA GLN A 76 27.12 6.02 -36.79
C GLN A 76 25.89 6.86 -37.12
N ALA A 77 25.80 7.36 -38.35
CA ALA A 77 24.65 8.11 -38.84
C ALA A 77 23.36 7.26 -38.83
N GLN A 78 23.46 5.98 -39.20
CA GLN A 78 22.34 5.04 -39.13
C GLN A 78 21.92 4.76 -37.68
N GLN A 79 22.85 4.54 -36.77
CA GLN A 79 22.56 4.31 -35.34
C GLN A 79 21.86 5.53 -34.71
N ARG A 80 22.33 6.74 -35.00
CA ARG A 80 21.70 7.99 -34.55
C ARG A 80 20.29 8.14 -35.08
N LEU A 81 20.08 7.91 -36.38
CA LEU A 81 18.74 7.98 -37.00
C LEU A 81 17.78 6.94 -36.38
N GLN A 82 18.28 5.74 -36.08
CA GLN A 82 17.50 4.71 -35.39
C GLN A 82 17.14 5.12 -33.96
N ALA A 83 18.08 5.72 -33.22
CA ALA A 83 17.84 6.23 -31.87
C ALA A 83 16.80 7.37 -31.88
N GLU A 84 16.88 8.31 -32.81
CA GLU A 84 15.92 9.41 -32.95
C GLU A 84 14.52 8.90 -33.32
N LYS A 85 14.44 7.91 -34.23
CA LYS A 85 13.18 7.23 -34.56
C LYS A 85 12.61 6.53 -33.33
N ALA A 86 13.44 5.85 -32.53
CA ALA A 86 13.02 5.19 -31.31
C ALA A 86 12.52 6.19 -30.25
N GLU A 87 13.17 7.34 -30.08
CA GLU A 87 12.72 8.41 -29.17
C GLU A 87 11.37 9.00 -29.62
N LYS A 88 11.19 9.27 -30.92
CA LYS A 88 9.90 9.75 -31.46
C LYS A 88 8.78 8.74 -31.24
N GLN A 89 9.06 7.45 -31.48
CA GLN A 89 8.12 6.37 -31.21
C GLN A 89 7.79 6.29 -29.71
N TYR A 90 8.80 6.32 -28.84
CA TYR A 90 8.62 6.33 -27.39
C TYR A 90 7.73 7.47 -26.91
N GLN A 91 7.99 8.70 -27.36
CA GLN A 91 7.18 9.86 -26.99
C GLN A 91 5.73 9.75 -27.48
N THR A 92 5.53 9.18 -28.68
CA THR A 92 4.18 8.95 -29.25
C THR A 92 3.40 7.97 -28.38
N VAL A 93 4.00 6.83 -28.04
CA VAL A 93 3.41 5.80 -27.18
C VAL A 93 3.13 6.37 -25.79
N LEU A 94 4.04 7.17 -25.22
CA LEU A 94 3.82 7.81 -23.92
C LEU A 94 2.63 8.78 -23.91
N ARG A 95 2.47 9.60 -24.96
CA ARG A 95 1.31 10.50 -25.06
C ARG A 95 0.00 9.73 -25.13
N GLN A 96 -0.03 8.62 -25.88
CA GLN A 96 -1.20 7.76 -25.97
C GLN A 96 -1.50 7.07 -24.62
N LEU A 97 -0.46 6.56 -23.92
CA LEU A 97 -0.61 5.96 -22.59
C LEU A 97 -1.21 6.94 -21.58
N ASN A 98 -0.80 8.22 -21.63
CA ASN A 98 -1.34 9.25 -20.74
C ASN A 98 -2.78 9.66 -21.10
N ALA A 99 -3.15 9.61 -22.38
CA ALA A 99 -4.49 9.96 -22.84
C ALA A 99 -5.52 8.84 -22.62
N THR A 100 -5.09 7.58 -22.66
CA THR A 100 -5.99 6.42 -22.56
C THR A 100 -6.18 5.96 -21.12
N THR A 101 -7.44 5.73 -20.73
CA THR A 101 -7.79 5.07 -19.46
C THR A 101 -8.10 3.57 -19.63
N ARG A 102 -8.42 3.13 -20.85
CA ARG A 102 -8.85 1.75 -21.15
C ARG A 102 -7.73 0.73 -21.01
N LYS A 103 -7.97 -0.33 -20.21
CA LYS A 103 -7.00 -1.43 -19.96
C LYS A 103 -6.55 -2.14 -21.25
N THR A 104 -7.46 -2.39 -22.20
CA THR A 104 -7.16 -3.08 -23.48
C THR A 104 -6.20 -2.28 -24.35
N GLN A 105 -6.47 -1.00 -24.56
CA GLN A 105 -5.59 -0.10 -25.32
C GLN A 105 -4.22 0.04 -24.66
N LYS A 106 -4.16 0.07 -23.32
CA LYS A 106 -2.88 0.07 -22.61
C LYS A 106 -2.06 -1.19 -22.91
N LYS A 107 -2.66 -2.38 -23.01
CA LYS A 107 -1.94 -3.61 -23.38
C LYS A 107 -1.28 -3.49 -24.76
N GLU A 108 -2.02 -3.05 -25.77
CA GLU A 108 -1.50 -2.82 -27.13
C GLU A 108 -0.34 -1.80 -27.15
N LEU A 109 -0.47 -0.72 -26.38
CA LEU A 109 0.59 0.29 -26.26
C LEU A 109 1.84 -0.24 -25.56
N TYR A 110 1.69 -1.14 -24.60
CA TYR A 110 2.81 -1.81 -23.94
C TYR A 110 3.52 -2.81 -24.87
N GLU A 111 2.79 -3.45 -25.79
CA GLU A 111 3.41 -4.27 -26.85
C GLU A 111 4.28 -3.42 -27.78
N GLN A 112 3.79 -2.25 -28.22
CA GLN A 112 4.60 -1.29 -28.99
C GLN A 112 5.81 -0.80 -28.20
N LEU A 113 5.67 -0.65 -26.88
CA LEU A 113 6.78 -0.22 -26.02
C LEU A 113 7.88 -1.29 -25.92
N ILE A 114 7.52 -2.58 -25.98
CA ILE A 114 8.49 -3.69 -26.05
C ILE A 114 9.32 -3.58 -27.33
N GLU A 115 8.70 -3.33 -28.49
CA GLU A 115 9.43 -3.15 -29.76
C GLU A 115 10.44 -1.98 -29.68
N VAL A 116 10.07 -0.89 -29.01
CA VAL A 116 10.97 0.25 -28.80
C VAL A 116 12.11 -0.09 -27.83
N ALA A 117 11.84 -0.89 -26.80
CA ALA A 117 12.87 -1.39 -25.89
C ALA A 117 13.86 -2.33 -26.59
N GLU A 118 13.38 -3.18 -27.51
CA GLU A 118 14.22 -4.08 -28.32
C GLU A 118 15.15 -3.31 -29.26
N LYS A 119 14.75 -2.12 -29.72
CA LYS A 119 15.62 -1.17 -30.46
C LYS A 119 16.72 -0.53 -29.59
N GLY A 120 16.77 -0.84 -28.29
CA GLY A 120 17.81 -0.37 -27.38
C GLY A 120 17.52 0.95 -26.67
N HIS A 121 16.28 1.45 -26.71
CA HIS A 121 15.92 2.70 -26.04
C HIS A 121 15.84 2.54 -24.51
N GLN A 122 16.74 3.22 -23.77
CA GLN A 122 16.91 3.06 -22.32
C GLN A 122 15.63 3.28 -21.50
N LYS A 123 14.96 4.42 -21.67
CA LYS A 123 13.75 4.75 -20.86
C LYS A 123 12.56 3.85 -21.19
N ALA A 124 12.51 3.31 -22.41
CA ALA A 124 11.50 2.31 -22.78
C ALA A 124 11.80 0.99 -22.09
N MET A 125 13.07 0.55 -22.15
CA MET A 125 13.53 -0.66 -21.48
C MET A 125 13.32 -0.60 -19.96
N GLU A 126 13.56 0.53 -19.30
CA GLU A 126 13.22 0.73 -17.89
C GLU A 126 11.74 0.48 -17.63
N LYS A 127 10.86 1.12 -18.41
CA LYS A 127 9.40 1.04 -18.21
C LYS A 127 8.86 -0.36 -18.50
N VAL A 128 9.36 -1.01 -19.54
CA VAL A 128 9.03 -2.40 -19.90
C VAL A 128 9.53 -3.37 -18.83
N ALA A 129 10.74 -3.20 -18.31
CA ALA A 129 11.29 -4.07 -17.27
C ALA A 129 10.47 -3.99 -15.98
N TYR A 130 10.05 -2.80 -15.56
CA TYR A 130 9.12 -2.67 -14.42
C TYR A 130 7.75 -3.26 -14.69
N ALA A 131 7.20 -3.08 -15.90
CA ALA A 131 5.92 -3.67 -16.26
C ALA A 131 5.98 -5.20 -16.23
N MET A 132 7.06 -5.82 -16.75
CA MET A 132 7.29 -7.26 -16.67
C MET A 132 7.52 -7.77 -15.24
N LEU A 133 8.12 -6.95 -14.36
CA LEU A 133 8.33 -7.29 -12.96
C LEU A 133 7.00 -7.31 -12.17
N PHE A 134 6.15 -6.30 -12.37
CA PHE A 134 4.91 -6.13 -11.61
C PHE A 134 3.67 -6.75 -12.24
N GLY A 135 3.74 -7.14 -13.53
CA GLY A 135 2.57 -7.60 -14.29
C GLY A 135 1.68 -6.45 -14.77
N ASP A 136 2.22 -5.23 -14.90
CA ASP A 136 1.43 -4.06 -15.33
C ASP A 136 1.10 -4.18 -16.83
N TYR A 137 -0.13 -4.60 -17.16
CA TYR A 137 -0.64 -4.72 -18.53
C TYR A 137 0.09 -5.75 -19.43
N ILE A 138 1.16 -6.39 -18.94
CA ILE A 138 1.91 -7.46 -19.60
C ILE A 138 1.98 -8.65 -18.63
N ASN A 139 2.10 -9.87 -19.17
CA ASN A 139 2.34 -11.07 -18.36
C ASN A 139 3.64 -10.95 -17.56
N GLN A 140 3.56 -11.29 -16.27
CA GLN A 140 4.70 -11.19 -15.37
C GLN A 140 5.82 -12.16 -15.78
N ASN A 141 7.04 -11.64 -15.89
CA ASN A 141 8.23 -12.43 -16.17
C ASN A 141 9.46 -11.84 -15.45
N VAL A 142 9.73 -12.39 -14.27
CA VAL A 142 10.80 -11.90 -13.37
C VAL A 142 12.19 -12.13 -13.96
N THR A 143 12.43 -13.24 -14.67
CA THR A 143 13.75 -13.56 -15.22
C THR A 143 14.12 -12.63 -16.36
N LYS A 144 13.20 -12.40 -17.31
CA LYS A 144 13.41 -11.43 -18.40
C LYS A 144 13.56 -10.00 -17.86
N ALA A 145 12.78 -9.63 -16.85
CA ALA A 145 12.92 -8.34 -16.18
C ALA A 145 14.31 -8.15 -15.56
N LYS A 146 14.83 -9.18 -14.88
CA LYS A 146 16.18 -9.18 -14.30
C LYS A 146 17.26 -8.96 -15.36
N GLU A 147 17.23 -9.67 -16.49
CA GLU A 147 18.22 -9.52 -17.57
C GLU A 147 18.25 -8.09 -18.12
N MET A 148 17.07 -7.48 -18.30
CA MET A 148 16.98 -6.08 -18.71
C MET A 148 17.53 -5.13 -17.64
N PHE A 149 17.25 -5.37 -16.35
CA PHE A 149 17.79 -4.56 -15.27
C PHE A 149 19.32 -4.69 -15.14
N GLU A 150 19.90 -5.87 -15.35
CA GLU A 150 21.35 -6.05 -15.37
C GLU A 150 21.99 -5.25 -16.50
N LYS A 151 21.40 -5.26 -17.69
CA LYS A 151 21.84 -4.44 -18.82
C LYS A 151 21.78 -2.93 -18.49
N LEU A 152 20.64 -2.46 -18.00
CA LEU A 152 20.43 -1.06 -17.65
C LEU A 152 21.31 -0.60 -16.46
N ALA A 153 21.62 -1.49 -15.52
CA ALA A 153 22.49 -1.16 -14.40
C ALA A 153 23.95 -1.02 -14.84
N MET A 154 24.41 -1.80 -15.82
CA MET A 154 25.72 -1.60 -16.46
C MET A 154 25.80 -0.27 -17.20
N GLU A 155 24.69 0.20 -17.76
CA GLU A 155 24.57 1.53 -18.37
C GLU A 155 24.43 2.66 -17.33
N GLY A 156 24.34 2.34 -16.04
CA GLY A 156 24.28 3.32 -14.95
C GLY A 156 22.89 3.82 -14.58
N SER A 157 21.80 3.15 -15.03
CA SER A 157 20.44 3.56 -14.68
C SER A 157 20.18 3.41 -13.16
N PRO A 158 19.83 4.49 -12.45
CA PRO A 158 19.60 4.44 -11.00
C PRO A 158 18.32 3.67 -10.64
N LYS A 159 17.33 3.65 -11.54
CA LYS A 159 16.11 2.85 -11.37
C LYS A 159 16.40 1.36 -11.51
N ALA A 160 17.18 0.97 -12.51
CA ALA A 160 17.58 -0.42 -12.68
C ALA A 160 18.41 -0.92 -11.48
N GLN A 161 19.33 -0.10 -10.98
CA GLN A 161 20.08 -0.41 -9.76
C GLN A 161 19.14 -0.60 -8.55
N MET A 162 18.16 0.28 -8.35
CA MET A 162 17.13 0.10 -7.31
C MET A 162 16.35 -1.22 -7.49
N ALA A 163 15.94 -1.54 -8.71
CA ALA A 163 15.21 -2.77 -9.02
C ALA A 163 16.05 -4.03 -8.78
N LEU A 164 17.33 -4.05 -9.16
CA LEU A 164 18.25 -5.15 -8.84
C LEU A 164 18.43 -5.30 -7.33
N GLY A 165 18.56 -4.18 -6.61
CA GLY A 165 18.59 -4.19 -5.15
C GLY A 165 17.37 -4.88 -4.55
N PHE A 166 16.19 -4.56 -5.09
CA PHE A 166 14.93 -5.21 -4.74
C PHE A 166 14.90 -6.71 -5.06
N LEU A 167 15.33 -7.12 -6.25
CA LEU A 167 15.38 -8.53 -6.64
C LEU A 167 16.30 -9.33 -5.70
N TYR A 168 17.46 -8.80 -5.33
CA TYR A 168 18.36 -9.45 -4.36
C TYR A 168 17.84 -9.42 -2.92
N ALA A 169 17.14 -8.36 -2.51
CA ALA A 169 16.54 -8.29 -1.17
C ALA A 169 15.41 -9.32 -1.02
N ALA A 170 14.50 -9.36 -1.98
CA ALA A 170 13.36 -10.25 -2.02
C ALA A 170 13.71 -11.67 -2.49
N GLY A 171 14.88 -11.90 -3.08
CA GLY A 171 15.27 -13.20 -3.64
C GLY A 171 14.39 -13.65 -4.80
N LEU A 172 14.03 -12.71 -5.69
CA LEU A 172 13.17 -12.95 -6.86
C LEU A 172 14.03 -13.28 -8.08
N GLY A 173 14.02 -14.54 -8.52
CA GLY A 173 14.86 -15.02 -9.63
C GLY A 173 16.37 -15.02 -9.35
N VAL A 174 16.75 -14.77 -8.09
CA VAL A 174 18.14 -14.76 -7.58
C VAL A 174 18.16 -15.23 -6.14
N ASN A 175 19.31 -15.73 -5.68
CA ASN A 175 19.52 -16.02 -4.26
C ASN A 175 19.46 -14.72 -3.44
N SER A 176 18.72 -14.75 -2.34
CA SER A 176 18.59 -13.58 -1.47
C SER A 176 19.95 -13.18 -0.90
N SER A 177 20.28 -11.89 -1.01
CA SER A 177 21.52 -11.34 -0.46
C SER A 177 21.30 -9.89 -0.03
N GLN A 178 21.20 -9.68 1.28
CA GLN A 178 21.02 -8.33 1.85
C GLN A 178 22.22 -7.41 1.60
N ALA A 179 23.44 -7.97 1.53
CA ALA A 179 24.65 -7.21 1.25
C ALA A 179 24.67 -6.67 -0.19
N LYS A 180 24.39 -7.52 -1.18
CA LYS A 180 24.27 -7.07 -2.58
C LYS A 180 23.13 -6.07 -2.75
N ALA A 181 21.98 -6.33 -2.11
CA ALA A 181 20.85 -5.43 -2.13
C ALA A 181 21.22 -4.03 -1.62
N LEU A 182 21.90 -3.95 -0.47
CA LEU A 182 22.36 -2.68 0.11
C LEU A 182 23.26 -1.91 -0.86
N VAL A 183 24.23 -2.58 -1.49
CA VAL A 183 25.13 -1.94 -2.47
C VAL A 183 24.34 -1.35 -3.64
N TYR A 184 23.43 -2.12 -4.23
CA TYR A 184 22.60 -1.62 -5.33
C TYR A 184 21.69 -0.46 -4.92
N TYR A 185 21.10 -0.51 -3.73
CA TYR A 185 20.32 0.61 -3.21
C TYR A 185 21.17 1.86 -3.00
N THR A 186 22.41 1.72 -2.52
CA THR A 186 23.32 2.86 -2.37
C THR A 186 23.67 3.50 -3.71
N PHE A 187 23.95 2.72 -4.75
CA PHE A 187 24.18 3.26 -6.09
C PHE A 187 22.93 3.91 -6.68
N GLY A 188 21.77 3.27 -6.54
CA GLY A 188 20.50 3.84 -6.99
C GLY A 188 20.16 5.16 -6.29
N ALA A 189 20.43 5.25 -4.98
CA ALA A 189 20.27 6.47 -4.20
C ALA A 189 21.26 7.58 -4.60
N LEU A 190 22.54 7.23 -4.83
CA LEU A 190 23.54 8.18 -5.35
C LEU A 190 23.15 8.72 -6.73
N GLY A 191 22.51 7.90 -7.57
CA GLY A 191 21.94 8.34 -8.85
C GLY A 191 20.57 9.03 -8.73
N GLY A 192 20.13 9.41 -7.53
CA GLY A 192 18.93 10.24 -7.31
C GLY A 192 17.61 9.49 -7.29
N ASN A 193 17.60 8.16 -7.16
CA ASN A 193 16.36 7.40 -7.06
C ASN A 193 15.70 7.59 -5.68
N LEU A 194 14.52 8.20 -5.66
CA LEU A 194 13.77 8.49 -4.42
C LEU A 194 13.33 7.23 -3.68
N VAL A 195 12.94 6.17 -4.40
CA VAL A 195 12.52 4.89 -3.81
C VAL A 195 13.70 4.21 -3.13
N ALA A 196 14.90 4.27 -3.74
CA ALA A 196 16.12 3.77 -3.12
C ALA A 196 16.46 4.52 -1.83
N HIS A 197 16.33 5.86 -1.82
CA HIS A 197 16.46 6.65 -0.59
C HIS A 197 15.45 6.25 0.48
N MET A 198 14.19 6.02 0.11
CA MET A 198 13.15 5.59 1.05
C MET A 198 13.46 4.22 1.67
N ILE A 199 13.91 3.25 0.86
CA ILE A 199 14.33 1.92 1.30
C ILE A 199 15.54 2.01 2.25
N LEU A 200 16.57 2.79 1.89
CA LEU A 200 17.73 3.00 2.76
C LEU A 200 17.35 3.67 4.08
N GLY A 201 16.46 4.67 4.02
CA GLY A 201 15.89 5.33 5.20
C GLY A 201 15.24 4.32 6.15
N TYR A 202 14.42 3.42 5.61
CA TYR A 202 13.78 2.37 6.39
C TYR A 202 14.79 1.35 6.95
N ARG A 203 15.79 0.95 6.16
CA ARG A 203 16.82 0.00 6.59
C ARG A 203 17.67 0.55 7.73
N TYR A 204 18.12 1.80 7.66
CA TYR A 204 18.83 2.45 8.77
C TYR A 204 17.95 2.69 9.99
N TRP A 205 16.66 2.94 9.79
CA TRP A 205 15.70 3.09 10.87
C TRP A 205 15.42 1.78 11.62
N GLY A 206 15.16 0.71 10.87
CA GLY A 206 14.81 -0.61 11.39
C GLY A 206 16.01 -1.54 11.66
N GLY A 207 17.23 -1.14 11.30
CA GLY A 207 18.43 -1.96 11.49
C GLY A 207 18.51 -3.18 10.55
N VAL A 208 17.96 -3.09 9.33
CA VAL A 208 17.86 -4.24 8.40
C VAL A 208 19.10 -4.33 7.52
N GLY A 209 20.04 -5.20 7.89
CA GLY A 209 21.30 -5.40 7.18
C GLY A 209 22.32 -4.28 7.36
N VAL A 210 22.01 -3.29 8.21
CA VAL A 210 22.86 -2.16 8.61
C VAL A 210 22.63 -1.87 10.10
N PRO A 211 23.62 -1.32 10.82
CA PRO A 211 23.39 -0.87 12.20
C PRO A 211 22.34 0.24 12.23
N GLN A 212 21.49 0.21 13.25
CA GLN A 212 20.45 1.21 13.43
C GLN A 212 21.06 2.61 13.61
N SER A 213 20.69 3.54 12.74
CA SER A 213 21.18 4.92 12.77
C SER A 213 20.07 5.89 12.40
N CYS A 214 19.60 6.65 13.40
CA CYS A 214 18.55 7.63 13.20
C CYS A 214 19.00 8.78 12.29
N GLU A 215 20.22 9.29 12.46
CA GLU A 215 20.73 10.41 11.66
C GLU A 215 20.85 10.04 10.17
N SER A 216 21.37 8.84 9.87
CA SER A 216 21.42 8.32 8.49
C SER A 216 20.02 8.20 7.90
N ALA A 217 19.07 7.61 8.65
CA ALA A 217 17.68 7.51 8.21
C ALA A 217 17.06 8.90 7.95
N LEU A 218 17.28 9.86 8.85
CA LEU A 218 16.82 11.23 8.75
C LEU A 218 17.31 11.91 7.47
N THR A 219 18.58 11.75 7.11
CA THR A 219 19.13 12.35 5.87
C THR A 219 18.42 11.83 4.62
N HIS A 220 18.18 10.52 4.52
CA HIS A 220 17.51 9.93 3.37
C HIS A 220 16.03 10.31 3.31
N TYR A 221 15.30 10.19 4.41
CA TYR A 221 13.89 10.55 4.45
C TYR A 221 13.66 12.04 4.21
N ARG A 222 14.55 12.92 4.68
CA ARG A 222 14.44 14.36 4.44
C ARG A 222 14.54 14.70 2.95
N LEU A 223 15.45 14.06 2.21
CA LEU A 223 15.58 14.27 0.75
C LEU A 223 14.29 13.89 0.02
N VAL A 224 13.72 12.72 0.35
CA VAL A 224 12.47 12.24 -0.26
C VAL A 224 11.30 13.14 0.15
N ALA A 225 11.20 13.50 1.42
CA ALA A 225 10.12 14.33 1.94
C ALA A 225 10.13 15.74 1.33
N ASN A 226 11.30 16.32 1.04
CA ASN A 226 11.41 17.60 0.33
C ASN A 226 10.75 17.52 -1.05
N GLN A 227 11.01 16.44 -1.80
CA GLN A 227 10.41 16.23 -3.11
C GLN A 227 8.89 15.99 -3.00
N VAL A 228 8.45 15.17 -2.04
CA VAL A 228 7.01 14.96 -1.83
C VAL A 228 6.33 16.27 -1.46
N ALA A 229 6.93 17.09 -0.60
CA ALA A 229 6.41 18.39 -0.19
C ALA A 229 6.31 19.37 -1.36
N SER A 230 7.26 19.38 -2.31
CA SER A 230 7.17 20.21 -3.52
C SER A 230 6.09 19.76 -4.48
N ASP A 231 5.78 18.46 -4.50
CA ASP A 231 4.80 17.86 -5.41
C ASP A 231 3.34 17.99 -4.91
N VAL A 232 3.12 18.45 -3.67
CA VAL A 232 1.75 18.63 -3.12
C VAL A 232 1.07 19.84 -3.76
N SER A 233 0.03 19.59 -4.56
CA SER A 233 -0.89 20.64 -5.05
C SER A 233 -1.87 21.07 -3.96
N LEU A 234 -2.50 22.23 -4.13
CA LEU A 234 -3.58 22.69 -3.25
C LEU A 234 -4.77 21.72 -3.31
N THR A 235 -5.12 21.20 -4.50
CA THR A 235 -6.14 20.15 -4.71
C THR A 235 -5.77 18.80 -4.11
N GLY A 236 -4.54 18.58 -3.69
CA GLY A 236 -4.08 17.27 -3.27
C GLY A 236 -3.98 16.30 -4.44
N GLY A 237 -3.13 15.28 -4.29
CA GLY A 237 -2.99 14.21 -5.27
C GLY A 237 -4.12 13.18 -5.21
N SER A 238 -3.94 12.09 -5.96
CA SER A 238 -4.78 10.90 -5.89
C SER A 238 -4.92 10.41 -4.44
N ALA A 239 -6.16 10.22 -3.96
CA ALA A 239 -6.38 9.75 -2.60
C ALA A 239 -6.05 8.25 -2.52
N VAL A 240 -4.86 7.92 -2.03
CA VAL A 240 -4.43 6.53 -1.84
C VAL A 240 -4.94 6.00 -0.51
N GLN A 241 -5.60 4.85 -0.57
CA GLN A 241 -6.07 4.14 0.60
C GLN A 241 -5.12 3.01 0.98
N ARG A 242 -4.87 2.89 2.28
CA ARG A 242 -4.04 1.83 2.84
C ARG A 242 -4.96 0.71 3.32
N ILE A 243 -5.22 -0.26 2.45
CA ILE A 243 -6.12 -1.38 2.71
C ILE A 243 -5.31 -2.56 3.25
N ARG A 244 -5.68 -3.08 4.41
CA ARG A 244 -5.14 -4.34 4.96
C ARG A 244 -6.01 -5.49 4.49
N LEU A 245 -5.42 -6.47 3.81
CA LEU A 245 -6.16 -7.59 3.23
C LEU A 245 -6.80 -8.49 4.29
N LEU A 246 -6.11 -8.69 5.42
CA LEU A 246 -6.62 -9.51 6.53
C LEU A 246 -7.91 -8.92 7.12
N ASP A 247 -7.91 -7.61 7.40
CA ASP A 247 -9.05 -6.91 8.01
C ASP A 247 -10.30 -6.95 7.09
N GLU A 248 -10.10 -6.93 5.77
CA GLU A 248 -11.18 -7.00 4.79
C GLU A 248 -11.80 -8.40 4.69
N VAL A 249 -10.98 -9.45 4.76
CA VAL A 249 -11.48 -10.84 4.73
C VAL A 249 -12.21 -11.19 6.03
N GLU A 250 -11.75 -10.67 7.17
CA GLU A 250 -12.42 -10.85 8.46
C GLU A 250 -13.70 -10.01 8.58
N ASN A 251 -13.72 -8.79 8.01
CA ASN A 251 -14.84 -7.85 8.09
C ASN A 251 -15.27 -7.29 6.72
N PRO A 252 -15.90 -8.11 5.85
CA PRO A 252 -16.23 -7.73 4.48
C PRO A 252 -17.26 -6.58 4.35
N GLY A 253 -17.96 -6.18 5.42
CA GLY A 253 -19.09 -5.23 5.34
C GLY A 253 -19.01 -3.93 6.16
N SER A 254 -18.14 -3.82 7.19
CA SER A 254 -18.07 -2.60 8.03
C SER A 254 -16.93 -1.64 7.67
N THR A 255 -15.89 -2.15 7.03
CA THR A 255 -14.63 -1.42 6.78
C THR A 255 -14.06 -1.68 5.38
N SER A 256 -14.91 -2.07 4.42
CA SER A 256 -14.46 -2.22 3.04
C SER A 256 -13.93 -0.89 2.54
N GLY A 257 -12.67 -0.90 2.08
CA GLY A 257 -11.96 0.31 1.74
C GLY A 257 -12.53 1.00 0.50
N MET A 258 -12.95 0.20 -0.48
CA MET A 258 -13.61 0.70 -1.67
C MET A 258 -15.07 1.06 -1.38
N LEU A 259 -15.55 2.17 -1.95
CA LEU A 259 -16.99 2.32 -2.12
C LEU A 259 -17.41 1.21 -3.05
N GLU A 260 -18.36 0.39 -2.63
CA GLU A 260 -19.02 -0.54 -3.55
C GLU A 260 -19.58 0.26 -4.72
N GLU A 261 -19.50 -0.29 -5.92
CA GLU A 261 -19.97 0.36 -7.14
C GLU A 261 -21.45 0.79 -7.00
N ASP A 262 -22.22 -0.02 -6.30
CA ASP A 262 -23.62 0.22 -5.93
C ASP A 262 -23.80 1.50 -5.10
N LEU A 263 -22.87 1.82 -4.20
CA LEU A 263 -22.91 3.03 -3.40
C LEU A 263 -22.57 4.28 -4.23
N ILE A 264 -21.65 4.17 -5.19
CA ILE A 264 -21.36 5.25 -6.13
C ILE A 264 -22.59 5.52 -7.02
N GLN A 265 -23.22 4.47 -7.54
CA GLN A 265 -24.46 4.58 -8.33
C GLN A 265 -25.59 5.22 -7.51
N TYR A 266 -25.72 4.85 -6.24
CA TYR A 266 -26.68 5.48 -5.33
C TYR A 266 -26.43 6.99 -5.16
N TYR A 267 -25.17 7.41 -4.93
CA TYR A 267 -24.85 8.84 -4.85
C TYR A 267 -25.09 9.57 -6.18
N GLN A 268 -24.81 8.94 -7.32
CA GLN A 268 -25.10 9.51 -8.64
C GLN A 268 -26.60 9.76 -8.81
N PHE A 269 -27.42 8.77 -8.45
CA PHE A 269 -28.88 8.91 -8.46
C PHE A 269 -29.38 10.04 -7.54
N LEU A 270 -28.80 10.19 -6.35
CA LEU A 270 -29.12 11.31 -5.45
C LEU A 270 -28.74 12.66 -6.07
N ALA A 271 -27.56 12.76 -6.67
CA ALA A 271 -27.08 13.97 -7.32
C ALA A 271 -27.96 14.36 -8.52
N GLU A 272 -28.43 13.38 -9.31
CA GLU A 272 -29.37 13.58 -10.41
C GLU A 272 -30.75 14.05 -9.94
N LYS A 273 -31.19 13.59 -8.76
CA LYS A 273 -32.41 14.09 -8.09
C LYS A 273 -32.27 15.51 -7.55
N GLY A 274 -31.07 16.09 -7.60
CA GLY A 274 -30.79 17.45 -7.12
C GLY A 274 -30.32 17.52 -5.67
N ASP A 275 -29.87 16.41 -5.06
CA ASP A 275 -29.21 16.49 -3.76
C ASP A 275 -27.84 17.17 -3.91
N VAL A 276 -27.78 18.39 -3.40
CA VAL A 276 -26.62 19.27 -3.44
C VAL A 276 -25.42 18.69 -2.66
N GLN A 277 -25.67 17.95 -1.57
CA GLN A 277 -24.58 17.33 -0.80
C GLN A 277 -23.96 16.15 -1.55
N ALA A 278 -24.79 15.33 -2.19
CA ALA A 278 -24.33 14.26 -3.07
C ALA A 278 -23.53 14.82 -4.26
N GLN A 279 -23.98 15.93 -4.87
CA GLN A 279 -23.24 16.63 -5.93
C GLN A 279 -21.84 17.08 -5.45
N VAL A 280 -21.74 17.71 -4.28
CA VAL A 280 -20.44 18.12 -3.73
C VAL A 280 -19.55 16.91 -3.41
N GLY A 281 -20.12 15.86 -2.83
CA GLY A 281 -19.40 14.63 -2.50
C GLY A 281 -18.83 13.93 -3.75
N LEU A 282 -19.64 13.76 -4.79
CA LEU A 282 -19.20 13.20 -6.08
C LEU A 282 -18.21 14.12 -6.78
N GLY A 283 -18.41 15.43 -6.71
CA GLY A 283 -17.46 16.42 -7.23
C GLY A 283 -16.08 16.27 -6.59
N GLN A 284 -16.02 16.13 -5.26
CA GLN A 284 -14.77 15.86 -4.54
C GLN A 284 -14.17 14.50 -4.91
N LEU A 285 -14.99 13.45 -5.02
CA LEU A 285 -14.56 12.12 -5.37
C LEU A 285 -13.90 12.09 -6.77
N HIS A 286 -14.50 12.76 -7.75
CA HIS A 286 -13.91 12.91 -9.08
C HIS A 286 -12.74 13.89 -9.14
N LEU A 287 -12.69 14.90 -8.26
CA LEU A 287 -11.59 15.85 -8.20
C LEU A 287 -10.30 15.20 -7.69
N HIS A 288 -10.39 14.43 -6.61
CA HIS A 288 -9.22 13.79 -5.99
C HIS A 288 -8.93 12.42 -6.61
N GLY A 289 -9.96 11.68 -7.04
CA GLY A 289 -9.82 10.25 -7.34
C GLY A 289 -9.62 9.44 -6.06
N GLY A 290 -10.25 8.27 -5.97
CA GLY A 290 -10.17 7.41 -4.79
C GLY A 290 -11.36 6.47 -4.64
N ARG A 291 -11.22 5.46 -3.76
CA ARG A 291 -12.26 4.45 -3.48
C ARG A 291 -12.82 3.72 -4.72
N GLY A 292 -11.98 3.53 -5.74
CA GLY A 292 -12.37 2.90 -7.01
C GLY A 292 -12.83 3.87 -8.10
N VAL A 293 -12.93 5.17 -7.81
CA VAL A 293 -13.29 6.18 -8.80
C VAL A 293 -12.05 6.88 -9.34
N GLU A 294 -11.89 6.88 -10.67
CA GLU A 294 -10.81 7.60 -11.35
C GLU A 294 -11.02 9.12 -11.29
N GLN A 295 -9.91 9.85 -11.26
CA GLN A 295 -9.91 11.31 -11.29
C GLN A 295 -10.46 11.81 -12.63
N ASN A 296 -11.44 12.71 -12.59
CA ASN A 296 -12.06 13.32 -13.75
C ASN A 296 -12.46 14.77 -13.45
N HIS A 297 -11.63 15.72 -13.88
CA HIS A 297 -11.84 17.15 -13.63
C HIS A 297 -13.08 17.71 -14.32
N GLN A 298 -13.49 17.15 -15.46
CA GLN A 298 -14.68 17.59 -16.17
C GLN A 298 -15.95 17.26 -15.38
N ARG A 299 -16.11 15.99 -14.96
CA ARG A 299 -17.26 15.59 -14.14
C ARG A 299 -17.29 16.31 -12.79
N ALA A 300 -16.11 16.51 -12.18
CA ALA A 300 -16.01 17.29 -10.96
C ALA A 300 -16.54 18.72 -11.14
N TYR A 301 -16.13 19.39 -12.23
CA TYR A 301 -16.62 20.72 -12.58
C TYR A 301 -18.14 20.76 -12.77
N ASP A 302 -18.70 19.80 -13.50
CA ASP A 302 -20.15 19.75 -13.76
C ASP A 302 -20.95 19.59 -12.45
N TYR A 303 -20.52 18.71 -11.54
CA TYR A 303 -21.18 18.56 -10.25
C TYR A 303 -21.01 19.81 -9.35
N PHE A 304 -19.83 20.41 -9.33
CA PHE A 304 -19.62 21.63 -8.54
C PHE A 304 -20.37 22.83 -9.09
N THR A 305 -20.50 22.97 -10.40
CA THR A 305 -21.31 24.05 -11.00
C THR A 305 -22.79 23.90 -10.69
N GLN A 306 -23.34 22.67 -10.78
CA GLN A 306 -24.71 22.39 -10.37
C GLN A 306 -24.95 22.75 -8.89
N ALA A 307 -24.06 22.29 -8.00
CA ALA A 307 -24.17 22.58 -6.57
C ALA A 307 -23.96 24.07 -6.24
N ALA A 308 -23.05 24.76 -6.95
CA ALA A 308 -22.82 26.19 -6.77
C ALA A 308 -24.02 27.03 -7.23
N ASN A 309 -24.68 26.63 -8.32
CA ASN A 309 -25.91 27.28 -8.80
C ASN A 309 -27.07 27.10 -7.81
N ALA A 310 -27.10 25.98 -7.07
CA ALA A 310 -28.01 25.76 -5.96
C ALA A 310 -27.62 26.54 -4.67
N GLY A 311 -26.54 27.32 -4.69
CA GLY A 311 -26.10 28.15 -3.57
C GLY A 311 -25.15 27.47 -2.59
N ASN A 312 -24.59 26.29 -2.91
CA ASN A 312 -23.66 25.60 -2.02
C ASN A 312 -22.32 26.32 -1.93
N THR A 313 -21.93 26.68 -0.70
CA THR A 313 -20.71 27.46 -0.45
C THR A 313 -19.42 26.65 -0.64
N HIS A 314 -19.45 25.35 -0.35
CA HIS A 314 -18.30 24.45 -0.57
C HIS A 314 -18.05 24.27 -2.05
N ALA A 315 -19.11 24.04 -2.85
CA ALA A 315 -19.00 23.93 -4.30
C ALA A 315 -18.37 25.19 -4.93
N MET A 316 -18.82 26.38 -4.50
CA MET A 316 -18.20 27.65 -4.94
C MET A 316 -16.72 27.72 -4.58
N ALA A 317 -16.33 27.29 -3.38
CA ALA A 317 -14.93 27.28 -2.98
C ALA A 317 -14.09 26.27 -3.77
N PHE A 318 -14.61 25.08 -4.06
CA PHE A 318 -13.94 24.09 -4.91
C PHE A 318 -13.82 24.57 -6.36
N LEU A 319 -14.82 25.26 -6.92
CA LEU A 319 -14.68 25.91 -8.23
C LEU A 319 -13.58 26.97 -8.21
N GLY A 320 -13.52 27.81 -7.18
CA GLY A 320 -12.44 28.77 -7.00
C GLY A 320 -11.06 28.09 -6.96
N LYS A 321 -10.98 26.93 -6.29
CA LYS A 321 -9.77 26.11 -6.23
C LYS A 321 -9.37 25.56 -7.60
N MET A 322 -10.32 25.01 -8.36
CA MET A 322 -10.07 24.50 -9.71
C MET A 322 -9.58 25.59 -10.66
N TYR A 323 -10.16 26.80 -10.61
CA TYR A 323 -9.68 27.94 -11.42
C TYR A 323 -8.32 28.48 -10.97
N SER A 324 -8.01 28.41 -9.67
CA SER A 324 -6.73 28.90 -9.11
C SER A 324 -5.54 28.05 -9.52
N GLU A 325 -5.73 26.73 -9.66
CA GLU A 325 -4.69 25.81 -10.11
C GLU A 325 -4.68 25.60 -11.62
N GLY A 326 -5.87 25.56 -12.23
CA GLY A 326 -6.03 25.05 -13.58
C GLY A 326 -5.96 23.52 -13.64
N SER A 327 -6.45 22.98 -14.75
CA SER A 327 -6.42 21.57 -15.11
C SER A 327 -6.41 21.44 -16.64
N ASP A 328 -6.25 20.23 -17.17
CA ASP A 328 -6.30 19.99 -18.62
C ASP A 328 -7.61 20.46 -19.26
N PHE A 329 -8.71 20.46 -18.50
CA PHE A 329 -10.02 20.95 -18.95
C PHE A 329 -10.23 22.45 -18.70
N ILE A 330 -9.75 22.97 -17.57
CA ILE A 330 -10.00 24.36 -17.14
C ILE A 330 -8.67 25.10 -17.07
N PRO A 331 -8.42 26.12 -17.93
CA PRO A 331 -7.20 26.91 -17.81
C PRO A 331 -7.18 27.72 -16.51
N GLN A 332 -5.99 27.93 -15.96
CA GLN A 332 -5.81 28.71 -14.75
C GLN A 332 -6.29 30.16 -14.97
N ASN A 333 -7.19 30.62 -14.10
CA ASN A 333 -7.67 32.00 -14.11
C ASN A 333 -7.85 32.51 -12.67
N ASN A 334 -6.91 33.38 -12.26
CA ASN A 334 -6.87 33.91 -10.90
C ASN A 334 -8.03 34.89 -10.61
N GLU A 335 -8.55 35.59 -11.61
CA GLU A 335 -9.64 36.56 -11.42
C GLU A 335 -10.97 35.86 -11.17
N THR A 336 -11.29 34.83 -11.95
CA THR A 336 -12.50 34.03 -11.72
C THR A 336 -12.40 33.25 -10.42
N ALA A 337 -11.22 32.70 -10.11
CA ALA A 337 -10.95 32.06 -8.82
C ALA A 337 -11.24 33.01 -7.65
N LEU A 338 -10.73 34.25 -7.71
CA LEU A 338 -10.97 35.27 -6.70
C LEU A 338 -12.46 35.58 -6.53
N GLN A 339 -13.22 35.69 -7.63
CA GLN A 339 -14.67 35.93 -7.57
C GLN A 339 -15.40 34.80 -6.84
N TYR A 340 -15.07 33.54 -7.13
CA TYR A 340 -15.66 32.39 -6.44
C TYR A 340 -15.25 32.30 -4.98
N PHE A 341 -13.97 32.53 -4.65
CA PHE A 341 -13.51 32.59 -3.26
C PHE A 341 -14.17 33.71 -2.47
N LYS A 342 -14.38 34.87 -3.08
CA LYS A 342 -15.10 35.99 -2.47
C LYS A 342 -16.55 35.62 -2.17
N LYS A 343 -17.28 35.08 -3.16
CA LYS A 343 -18.66 34.59 -2.97
C LYS A 343 -18.75 33.57 -1.84
N ALA A 344 -17.86 32.59 -1.81
CA ALA A 344 -17.83 31.56 -0.77
C ALA A 344 -17.49 32.15 0.62
N SER A 345 -16.50 33.04 0.69
CA SER A 345 -16.09 33.70 1.94
C SER A 345 -17.16 34.64 2.50
N ASP A 346 -17.89 35.36 1.65
CA ASP A 346 -18.97 36.26 2.05
C ASP A 346 -20.11 35.47 2.72
N LEU A 347 -20.31 34.22 2.29
CA LEU A 347 -21.22 33.25 2.91
C LEU A 347 -20.59 32.48 4.09
N GLY A 348 -19.42 32.91 4.57
CA GLY A 348 -18.75 32.36 5.76
C GLY A 348 -17.94 31.08 5.54
N ASN A 349 -17.80 30.58 4.31
CA ASN A 349 -17.12 29.31 4.04
C ASN A 349 -15.61 29.38 4.33
N PRO A 350 -15.04 28.44 5.11
CA PRO A 350 -13.64 28.51 5.52
C PRO A 350 -12.66 28.17 4.39
N VAL A 351 -13.08 27.35 3.41
CA VAL A 351 -12.28 27.07 2.20
C VAL A 351 -12.16 28.33 1.35
N GLY A 352 -13.26 29.07 1.19
CA GLY A 352 -13.28 30.38 0.51
C GLY A 352 -12.40 31.42 1.22
N GLN A 353 -12.48 31.48 2.55
CA GLN A 353 -11.63 32.36 3.37
C GLN A 353 -10.14 32.01 3.21
N SER A 354 -9.79 30.72 3.26
CA SER A 354 -8.42 30.26 3.01
C SER A 354 -7.95 30.64 1.60
N GLY A 355 -8.78 30.44 0.58
CA GLY A 355 -8.50 30.84 -0.80
C GLY A 355 -8.24 32.34 -0.97
N LEU A 356 -9.05 33.20 -0.32
CA LEU A 356 -8.78 34.64 -0.26
C LEU A 356 -7.48 34.97 0.47
N GLY A 357 -7.22 34.30 1.59
CA GLY A 357 -5.95 34.44 2.32
C GLY A 357 -4.76 34.15 1.42
N MET A 358 -4.83 33.08 0.63
CA MET A 358 -3.82 32.73 -0.38
C MET A 358 -3.68 33.79 -1.47
N ALA A 359 -4.79 34.34 -1.96
CA ALA A 359 -4.77 35.38 -2.98
C ALA A 359 -4.05 36.63 -2.49
N TYR A 360 -4.31 37.08 -1.26
CA TYR A 360 -3.61 38.22 -0.64
C TYR A 360 -2.16 37.92 -0.24
N LEU A 361 -1.84 36.67 0.13
CA LEU A 361 -0.49 36.27 0.51
C LEU A 361 0.47 36.28 -0.69
N TYR A 362 0.02 35.76 -1.83
CA TYR A 362 0.84 35.62 -3.05
C TYR A 362 0.57 36.70 -4.12
N GLY A 363 -0.44 37.54 -3.93
CA GLY A 363 -0.81 38.59 -4.88
C GLY A 363 -1.52 38.07 -6.15
N ARG A 364 -2.32 36.99 -6.03
CA ARG A 364 -3.03 36.38 -7.16
C ARG A 364 -4.34 37.11 -7.43
N GLY A 365 -4.37 37.98 -8.43
CA GLY A 365 -5.55 38.78 -8.81
C GLY A 365 -5.86 39.95 -7.86
N VAL A 366 -5.06 40.14 -6.81
CA VAL A 366 -5.14 41.24 -5.84
C VAL A 366 -3.72 41.67 -5.45
N PRO A 367 -3.50 42.93 -5.02
CA PRO A 367 -2.21 43.33 -4.47
C PRO A 367 -1.90 42.56 -3.17
N VAL A 368 -0.62 42.26 -2.95
CA VAL A 368 -0.15 41.54 -1.76
C VAL A 368 -0.50 42.33 -0.50
N ASN A 369 -1.18 41.68 0.44
CA ASN A 369 -1.51 42.26 1.73
C ASN A 369 -1.49 41.19 2.83
N TYR A 370 -0.41 41.16 3.61
CA TYR A 370 -0.20 40.15 4.64
C TYR A 370 -1.14 40.27 5.83
N GLU A 371 -1.59 41.48 6.18
CA GLU A 371 -2.52 41.70 7.30
C GLU A 371 -3.91 41.15 6.98
N LEU A 372 -4.40 41.40 5.76
CA LEU A 372 -5.65 40.80 5.29
C LEU A 372 -5.52 39.29 5.16
N ALA A 373 -4.41 38.78 4.61
CA ALA A 373 -4.17 37.35 4.52
C ALA A 373 -4.25 36.68 5.89
N LEU A 374 -3.56 37.23 6.90
CA LEU A 374 -3.63 36.76 8.27
C LEU A 374 -5.05 36.74 8.82
N LYS A 375 -5.82 37.82 8.62
CA LYS A 375 -7.20 37.91 9.10
C LYS A 375 -8.08 36.81 8.49
N TYR A 376 -7.93 36.53 7.20
CA TYR A 376 -8.69 35.46 6.55
C TYR A 376 -8.23 34.07 6.98
N PHE A 377 -6.93 33.84 7.15
CA PHE A 377 -6.42 32.56 7.66
C PHE A 377 -6.83 32.30 9.12
N GLN A 378 -6.85 33.31 9.97
CA GLN A 378 -7.35 33.19 11.34
C GLN A 378 -8.82 32.75 11.36
N LYS A 379 -9.67 33.40 10.56
CA LYS A 379 -11.09 33.01 10.43
C LYS A 379 -11.26 31.57 9.94
N ALA A 380 -10.46 31.14 8.96
CA ALA A 380 -10.49 29.77 8.47
C ALA A 380 -10.00 28.76 9.52
N ALA A 381 -8.92 29.11 10.24
CA ALA A 381 -8.32 28.26 11.27
C ALA A 381 -9.21 28.09 12.51
N GLU A 382 -9.93 29.14 12.91
CA GLU A 382 -10.94 29.13 13.99
C GLU A 382 -12.11 28.20 13.67
N GLN A 383 -12.47 28.08 12.38
CA GLN A 383 -13.46 27.11 11.89
C GLN A 383 -12.88 25.69 11.73
N GLY A 384 -11.63 25.46 12.10
CA GLY A 384 -10.98 24.15 12.01
C GLY A 384 -10.49 23.79 10.61
N TRP A 385 -10.43 24.72 9.66
CA TRP A 385 -9.97 24.40 8.30
C TRP A 385 -8.45 24.22 8.24
N VAL A 386 -8.06 23.06 7.73
CA VAL A 386 -6.70 22.53 7.78
C VAL A 386 -5.70 23.40 7.02
N ASP A 387 -6.04 23.84 5.79
CA ASP A 387 -5.15 24.70 5.00
C ASP A 387 -4.95 26.06 5.68
N GLY A 388 -6.00 26.58 6.31
CA GLY A 388 -5.94 27.84 7.06
C GLY A 388 -4.98 27.74 8.25
N GLN A 389 -5.07 26.64 9.00
CA GLN A 389 -4.15 26.34 10.11
C GLN A 389 -2.70 26.19 9.61
N LEU A 390 -2.49 25.43 8.53
CA LEU A 390 -1.16 25.24 7.94
C LEU A 390 -0.51 26.57 7.53
N GLN A 391 -1.26 27.40 6.80
CA GLN A 391 -0.74 28.68 6.32
C GLN A 391 -0.48 29.65 7.46
N LEU A 392 -1.37 29.69 8.45
CA LEU A 392 -1.15 30.48 9.66
C LEU A 392 0.12 30.02 10.42
N GLY A 393 0.32 28.70 10.54
CA GLY A 393 1.55 28.13 11.10
C GLY A 393 2.80 28.54 10.30
N THR A 394 2.70 28.54 8.97
CA THR A 394 3.79 28.94 8.06
C THR A 394 4.11 30.44 8.20
N MET A 395 3.10 31.29 8.33
CA MET A 395 3.28 32.73 8.57
C MET A 395 4.01 32.97 9.89
N TYR A 396 3.63 32.30 10.99
CA TYR A 396 4.34 32.42 12.27
C TYR A 396 5.74 31.80 12.26
N TYR A 397 5.95 30.73 11.51
CA TYR A 397 7.25 30.07 11.38
C TYR A 397 8.28 30.94 10.66
N ASN A 398 7.87 31.54 9.53
CA ASN A 398 8.73 32.38 8.69
C ASN A 398 8.74 33.86 9.13
N GLY A 399 7.74 34.32 9.88
CA GLY A 399 7.56 35.73 10.24
C GLY A 399 6.97 36.59 9.11
N ILE A 400 6.07 36.02 8.29
CA ILE A 400 5.44 36.71 7.15
C ILE A 400 4.20 37.46 7.65
N GLY A 401 4.22 38.80 7.63
CA GLY A 401 3.12 39.63 8.13
C GLY A 401 2.91 39.59 9.64
N VAL A 402 3.70 38.80 10.37
CA VAL A 402 3.67 38.65 11.83
C VAL A 402 5.07 38.54 12.40
N LYS A 403 5.20 38.83 13.69
CA LYS A 403 6.42 38.49 14.43
C LYS A 403 6.58 36.97 14.47
N ARG A 404 7.79 36.49 14.22
CA ARG A 404 8.13 35.08 14.26
C ARG A 404 7.86 34.50 15.64
N ASP A 405 7.00 33.48 15.70
CA ASP A 405 6.64 32.78 16.94
C ASP A 405 6.54 31.27 16.68
N TYR A 406 7.60 30.55 17.05
CA TYR A 406 7.66 29.11 16.84
C TYR A 406 6.68 28.32 17.70
N LYS A 407 6.25 28.85 18.85
CA LYS A 407 5.27 28.16 19.72
C LYS A 407 3.90 28.17 19.08
N GLN A 408 3.51 29.32 18.50
CA GLN A 408 2.27 29.41 17.74
C GLN A 408 2.34 28.59 16.45
N ALA A 409 3.45 28.62 15.72
CA ALA A 409 3.65 27.79 14.54
C ALA A 409 3.45 26.31 14.86
N LEU A 410 4.09 25.82 15.92
CA LEU A 410 3.94 24.44 16.37
C LEU A 410 2.50 24.08 16.73
N LYS A 411 1.78 24.96 17.44
CA LYS A 411 0.37 24.74 17.77
C LYS A 411 -0.46 24.52 16.50
N PHE A 412 -0.33 25.40 15.52
CA PHE A 412 -1.12 25.30 14.29
C PHE A 412 -0.69 24.13 13.40
N PHE A 413 0.60 23.81 13.33
CA PHE A 413 1.06 22.64 12.61
C PHE A 413 0.58 21.34 13.26
N ASN A 414 0.55 21.24 14.60
CA ASN A 414 -0.02 20.09 15.29
C ASN A 414 -1.51 19.90 14.98
N LEU A 415 -2.29 20.99 14.99
CA LEU A 415 -3.71 20.96 14.60
C LEU A 415 -3.88 20.47 13.15
N ALA A 416 -3.09 21.02 12.22
CA ALA A 416 -3.14 20.62 10.82
C ALA A 416 -2.66 19.16 10.60
N SER A 417 -1.70 18.67 11.39
CA SER A 417 -1.24 17.29 11.34
C SER A 417 -2.27 16.30 11.89
N GLN A 418 -3.06 16.68 12.90
CA GLN A 418 -4.15 15.85 13.41
C GLN A 418 -5.23 15.64 12.34
N ALA A 419 -5.42 16.63 11.46
CA ALA A 419 -6.28 16.49 10.29
C ALA A 419 -5.60 15.78 9.10
N GLY A 420 -4.35 15.35 9.24
CA GLY A 420 -3.66 14.50 8.25
C GLY A 420 -2.93 15.23 7.13
N HIS A 421 -2.75 16.56 7.21
CA HIS A 421 -2.13 17.34 6.13
C HIS A 421 -0.62 17.05 5.97
N ILE A 422 -0.20 16.74 4.74
CA ILE A 422 1.17 16.32 4.41
C ILE A 422 2.20 17.40 4.76
N LEU A 423 1.98 18.64 4.31
CA LEU A 423 2.88 19.76 4.59
C LEU A 423 2.98 20.11 6.09
N ALA A 424 1.95 19.80 6.88
CA ALA A 424 2.01 20.00 8.32
C ALA A 424 2.99 19.01 8.96
N PHE A 425 2.90 17.73 8.61
CA PHE A 425 3.88 16.72 9.02
C PHE A 425 5.30 17.09 8.59
N TYR A 426 5.47 17.58 7.35
CA TYR A 426 6.77 18.02 6.83
C TYR A 426 7.37 19.17 7.65
N ASN A 427 6.59 20.22 7.93
CA ASN A 427 7.05 21.36 8.72
C ASN A 427 7.34 20.97 10.17
N LEU A 428 6.52 20.12 10.80
CA LEU A 428 6.79 19.57 12.14
C LEU A 428 8.07 18.74 12.15
N ALA A 429 8.27 17.89 11.15
CA ALA A 429 9.47 17.08 11.02
C ALA A 429 10.73 17.95 10.93
N GLN A 430 10.66 19.02 10.12
CA GLN A 430 11.74 20.00 10.00
C GLN A 430 12.01 20.74 11.32
N MET A 431 10.97 21.08 12.09
CA MET A 431 11.11 21.66 13.42
C MET A 431 11.79 20.71 14.41
N HIS A 432 11.40 19.44 14.44
CA HIS A 432 12.02 18.42 15.30
C HIS A 432 13.45 18.05 14.87
N ALA A 433 13.74 18.04 13.57
CA ALA A 433 15.06 17.75 13.04
C ALA A 433 16.08 18.85 13.37
N THR A 434 15.65 20.12 13.29
CA THR A 434 16.50 21.29 13.55
C THR A 434 16.50 21.73 15.02
N GLY A 435 15.45 21.40 15.77
CA GLY A 435 15.23 21.92 17.12
C GLY A 435 14.68 23.35 17.15
N THR A 436 13.97 23.80 16.11
CA THR A 436 13.36 25.14 16.08
C THR A 436 12.01 25.12 16.81
N GLY A 437 11.91 25.79 17.96
CA GLY A 437 10.68 25.87 18.75
C GLY A 437 10.39 24.66 19.66
N VAL A 438 11.11 23.56 19.45
CA VAL A 438 11.06 22.31 20.24
C VAL A 438 12.47 21.77 20.44
N MET A 439 12.64 20.91 21.45
CA MET A 439 13.86 20.13 21.59
C MET A 439 14.07 19.25 20.36
N ARG A 440 15.29 19.25 19.82
CA ARG A 440 15.66 18.39 18.69
C ARG A 440 15.44 16.93 19.08
N SER A 441 14.70 16.21 18.24
CA SER A 441 14.45 14.78 18.40
C SER A 441 14.52 14.13 17.03
N CYS A 442 15.55 13.33 16.82
CA CYS A 442 15.72 12.61 15.55
C CYS A 442 14.62 11.57 15.35
N HIS A 443 14.24 10.86 16.42
CA HIS A 443 13.25 9.79 16.36
C HIS A 443 11.89 10.30 15.84
N THR A 444 11.35 11.35 16.48
CA THR A 444 10.07 11.94 16.05
C THR A 444 10.16 12.59 14.67
N ALA A 445 11.31 13.20 14.32
CA ALA A 445 11.51 13.75 12.99
C ALA A 445 11.48 12.67 11.90
N VAL A 446 12.14 11.53 12.11
CA VAL A 446 12.13 10.40 11.17
C VAL A 446 10.73 9.83 11.00
N GLU A 447 9.97 9.64 12.08
CA GLU A 447 8.59 9.16 12.01
C GLU A 447 7.68 10.10 11.20
N LEU A 448 7.78 11.41 11.45
CA LEU A 448 7.02 12.42 10.71
C LEU A 448 7.45 12.48 9.23
N PHE A 449 8.75 12.43 8.93
CA PHE A 449 9.21 12.40 7.54
C PHE A 449 8.83 11.10 6.83
N LYS A 450 8.89 9.94 7.50
CA LYS A 450 8.41 8.66 6.97
C LYS A 450 6.93 8.76 6.59
N ASN A 451 6.11 9.35 7.46
CA ASN A 451 4.68 9.57 7.25
C ASN A 451 4.40 10.48 6.02
N VAL A 452 5.26 11.47 5.76
CA VAL A 452 5.24 12.29 4.53
C VAL A 452 5.62 11.47 3.31
N CYS A 453 6.75 10.77 3.36
CA CYS A 453 7.26 9.96 2.25
C CYS A 453 6.23 8.88 1.84
N GLU A 454 5.53 8.28 2.80
CA GLU A 454 4.51 7.28 2.53
C GLU A 454 3.29 7.81 1.74
N ARG A 455 3.14 9.13 1.60
CA ARG A 455 2.07 9.77 0.81
C ARG A 455 2.53 10.26 -0.57
N GLY A 456 3.77 9.95 -0.97
CA GLY A 456 4.24 10.22 -2.32
C GLY A 456 3.47 9.43 -3.40
N ARG A 457 3.62 9.81 -4.67
CA ARG A 457 2.88 9.20 -5.81
C ARG A 457 3.09 7.69 -5.94
N TRP A 458 4.24 7.16 -5.52
CA TRP A 458 4.49 5.72 -5.50
C TRP A 458 3.51 4.94 -4.63
N SER A 459 2.82 5.59 -3.69
CA SER A 459 1.77 4.97 -2.88
C SER A 459 0.57 4.50 -3.71
N GLU A 460 0.35 5.04 -4.92
CA GLU A 460 -0.66 4.55 -5.87
C GLU A 460 -0.51 3.06 -6.17
N ARG A 461 0.73 2.54 -6.06
CA ARG A 461 1.06 1.12 -6.20
C ARG A 461 0.31 0.21 -5.20
N LEU A 462 -0.10 0.73 -4.04
CA LEU A 462 -0.94 -0.02 -3.10
C LEU A 462 -2.30 -0.35 -3.73
N MET A 463 -2.88 0.60 -4.44
CA MET A 463 -4.19 0.43 -5.09
C MET A 463 -4.08 -0.51 -6.29
N THR A 464 -3.00 -0.44 -7.07
CA THR A 464 -2.77 -1.37 -8.18
C THR A 464 -2.54 -2.80 -7.66
N ALA A 465 -1.78 -2.96 -6.57
CA ALA A 465 -1.54 -4.26 -5.95
C ALA A 465 -2.85 -4.89 -5.42
N TYR A 466 -3.70 -4.07 -4.80
CA TYR A 466 -5.03 -4.49 -4.37
C TYR A 466 -5.92 -4.88 -5.55
N GLY A 467 -5.90 -4.10 -6.64
CA GLY A 467 -6.61 -4.44 -7.88
C GLY A 467 -6.19 -5.80 -8.45
N SER A 468 -4.89 -6.05 -8.58
CA SER A 468 -4.36 -7.35 -9.02
C SER A 468 -4.76 -8.49 -8.08
N PHE A 469 -4.77 -8.27 -6.76
CA PHE A 469 -5.21 -9.27 -5.79
C PHE A 469 -6.69 -9.64 -5.98
N LYS A 470 -7.56 -8.64 -6.16
CA LYS A 470 -9.00 -8.83 -6.39
C LYS A 470 -9.29 -9.52 -7.73
N GLU A 471 -8.48 -9.25 -8.75
CA GLU A 471 -8.53 -9.93 -10.06
C GLU A 471 -8.03 -11.38 -10.00
N GLY A 472 -7.45 -11.83 -8.88
CA GLY A 472 -6.89 -13.18 -8.70
C GLY A 472 -5.44 -13.33 -9.17
N GLU A 473 -4.79 -12.24 -9.60
CA GLU A 473 -3.37 -12.19 -9.99
C GLU A 473 -2.48 -12.04 -8.74
N THR A 474 -2.46 -13.07 -7.88
CA THR A 474 -1.77 -13.06 -6.58
C THR A 474 -0.26 -12.86 -6.68
N ASP A 475 0.39 -13.43 -7.71
CA ASP A 475 1.83 -13.33 -7.96
C ASP A 475 2.25 -11.89 -8.30
N ALA A 476 1.48 -11.21 -9.15
CA ALA A 476 1.68 -9.81 -9.49
C ALA A 476 1.47 -8.91 -8.26
N ALA A 477 0.37 -9.14 -7.53
CA ALA A 477 0.07 -8.42 -6.30
C ALA A 477 1.18 -8.58 -5.24
N LEU A 478 1.69 -9.79 -5.05
CA LEU A 478 2.75 -10.10 -4.09
C LEU A 478 4.03 -9.32 -4.39
N VAL A 479 4.48 -9.27 -5.64
CA VAL A 479 5.70 -8.53 -6.01
C VAL A 479 5.53 -7.03 -5.80
N GLN A 480 4.36 -6.47 -6.10
CA GLN A 480 4.06 -5.07 -5.83
C GLN A 480 4.06 -4.76 -4.33
N TYR A 481 3.41 -5.60 -3.51
CA TYR A 481 3.45 -5.45 -2.05
C TYR A 481 4.85 -5.64 -1.47
N LEU A 482 5.66 -6.55 -2.01
CA LEU A 482 7.05 -6.75 -1.58
C LEU A 482 7.88 -5.48 -1.77
N LEU A 483 7.74 -4.79 -2.92
CA LEU A 483 8.46 -3.53 -3.14
C LEU A 483 8.05 -2.45 -2.13
N LEU A 484 6.76 -2.35 -1.82
CA LEU A 484 6.24 -1.40 -0.84
C LEU A 484 6.65 -1.79 0.60
N ALA A 485 6.72 -3.09 0.88
CA ALA A 485 7.20 -3.60 2.16
C ALA A 485 8.67 -3.26 2.40
N GLU A 486 9.51 -3.30 1.35
CA GLU A 486 10.91 -2.88 1.39
C GLU A 486 11.07 -1.36 1.57
N GLN A 487 10.13 -0.55 1.06
CA GLN A 487 10.07 0.89 1.32
C GLN A 487 9.67 1.22 2.78
N GLY A 488 9.17 0.24 3.53
CA GLY A 488 8.80 0.39 4.94
C GLY A 488 7.32 0.60 5.22
N TYR A 489 6.44 0.41 4.22
CA TYR A 489 4.99 0.47 4.45
C TYR A 489 4.53 -0.71 5.31
N GLU A 490 4.01 -0.42 6.51
CA GLU A 490 3.46 -1.43 7.43
C GLU A 490 2.33 -2.25 6.80
N VAL A 491 1.37 -1.58 6.16
CA VAL A 491 0.24 -2.24 5.47
C VAL A 491 0.70 -3.16 4.35
N ALA A 492 1.75 -2.80 3.62
CA ALA A 492 2.30 -3.69 2.60
C ALA A 492 2.98 -4.91 3.24
N GLN A 493 3.69 -4.74 4.37
CA GLN A 493 4.31 -5.84 5.10
C GLN A 493 3.27 -6.84 5.61
N SER A 494 2.17 -6.38 6.20
CA SER A 494 1.07 -7.26 6.62
C SER A 494 0.42 -7.98 5.43
N ASN A 495 0.23 -7.27 4.30
CA ASN A 495 -0.39 -7.85 3.11
C ASN A 495 0.50 -8.90 2.45
N VAL A 496 1.82 -8.68 2.38
CA VAL A 496 2.78 -9.71 1.93
C VAL A 496 2.67 -10.95 2.80
N ALA A 497 2.70 -10.77 4.13
CA ALA A 497 2.65 -11.88 5.06
C ALA A 497 1.35 -12.68 4.92
N PHE A 498 0.22 -12.00 4.78
CA PHE A 498 -1.09 -12.60 4.54
C PHE A 498 -1.18 -13.40 3.23
N VAL A 499 -0.72 -12.83 2.11
CA VAL A 499 -0.74 -13.52 0.80
C VAL A 499 0.12 -14.78 0.81
N LEU A 500 1.27 -14.73 1.49
CA LEU A 500 2.14 -15.90 1.67
C LEU A 500 1.49 -16.96 2.58
N ASP A 501 0.81 -16.54 3.65
CA ASP A 501 0.12 -17.42 4.60
C ASP A 501 -1.01 -18.22 3.94
N GLN A 502 -1.77 -17.58 3.03
CA GLN A 502 -2.84 -18.23 2.26
C GLN A 502 -2.32 -19.20 1.17
N LYS A 503 -1.00 -19.31 0.96
CA LYS A 503 -0.38 -20.08 -0.14
C LYS A 503 -0.94 -19.73 -1.53
N GLY A 504 -1.43 -18.49 -1.69
CA GLY A 504 -2.05 -18.03 -2.93
C GLY A 504 -1.05 -17.75 -4.05
N ALA A 505 0.23 -17.51 -3.72
CA ALA A 505 1.29 -17.18 -4.66
C ALA A 505 2.22 -18.37 -4.93
N LYS A 506 2.63 -18.53 -6.20
CA LYS A 506 3.46 -19.65 -6.68
C LYS A 506 4.92 -19.27 -6.95
N ILE A 507 5.29 -18.00 -6.71
CA ILE A 507 6.64 -17.48 -6.96
C ILE A 507 7.71 -18.16 -6.09
N PHE A 508 7.38 -18.53 -4.85
CA PHE A 508 8.32 -19.11 -3.88
C PHE A 508 8.02 -20.59 -3.62
N SER A 509 9.07 -21.35 -3.26
CA SER A 509 8.91 -22.72 -2.80
C SER A 509 8.17 -22.78 -1.47
N GLU A 510 7.35 -23.82 -1.25
CA GLU A 510 6.56 -24.01 -0.03
C GLU A 510 7.40 -23.99 1.26
N ASN A 511 8.68 -24.39 1.19
CA ASN A 511 9.57 -24.37 2.36
C ASN A 511 10.01 -22.94 2.74
N GLU A 512 10.00 -22.01 1.79
CA GLU A 512 10.43 -20.63 2.01
C GLU A 512 9.27 -19.69 2.34
N THR A 513 8.01 -20.07 2.10
CA THR A 513 6.85 -19.19 2.27
C THR A 513 6.66 -18.78 3.73
N TYR A 514 6.61 -19.73 4.66
CA TYR A 514 6.38 -19.44 6.08
C TYR A 514 7.50 -18.61 6.73
N PRO A 515 8.81 -18.93 6.56
CA PRO A 515 9.88 -18.08 7.09
C PRO A 515 9.83 -16.64 6.54
N ARG A 516 9.46 -16.46 5.26
CA ARG A 516 9.28 -15.13 4.66
C ARG A 516 8.06 -14.41 5.22
N ALA A 517 6.94 -15.12 5.40
CA ALA A 517 5.74 -14.57 6.02
C ALA A 517 6.03 -14.11 7.46
N LEU A 518 6.74 -14.94 8.25
CA LEU A 518 7.18 -14.62 9.61
C LEU A 518 8.03 -13.34 9.66
N LEU A 519 8.98 -13.20 8.72
CA LEU A 519 9.81 -12.00 8.61
C LEU A 519 8.95 -10.75 8.42
N HIS A 520 7.96 -10.81 7.53
CA HIS A 520 7.08 -9.66 7.25
C HIS A 520 6.09 -9.38 8.39
N TRP A 521 5.57 -10.41 9.06
CA TRP A 521 4.81 -10.24 10.31
C TRP A 521 5.63 -9.55 11.39
N THR A 522 6.92 -9.92 11.52
CA THR A 522 7.85 -9.32 12.48
C THR A 522 8.04 -7.83 12.20
N ARG A 523 8.23 -7.47 10.93
CA ARG A 523 8.37 -6.06 10.51
C ARG A 523 7.09 -5.26 10.76
N ALA A 524 5.92 -5.81 10.44
CA ALA A 524 4.64 -5.13 10.67
C ALA A 524 4.36 -4.95 12.18
N ALA A 525 4.62 -5.97 12.98
CA ALA A 525 4.50 -5.93 14.44
C ALA A 525 5.42 -4.89 15.10
N ALA A 526 6.67 -4.77 14.61
CA ALA A 526 7.63 -3.78 15.07
C ALA A 526 7.17 -2.34 14.79
N GLN A 527 6.37 -2.13 13.74
CA GLN A 527 5.73 -0.84 13.42
C GLN A 527 4.41 -0.60 14.17
N GLY A 528 4.00 -1.54 15.03
CA GLY A 528 2.85 -1.37 15.93
C GLY A 528 1.55 -2.04 15.47
N TYR A 529 1.55 -2.82 14.38
CA TYR A 529 0.34 -3.54 13.96
C TYR A 529 0.00 -4.67 14.94
N THR A 530 -1.23 -4.61 15.48
CA THR A 530 -1.70 -5.42 16.59
C THR A 530 -1.89 -6.87 16.19
N VAL A 531 -2.59 -7.08 15.07
CA VAL A 531 -2.94 -8.38 14.54
C VAL A 531 -1.68 -9.12 14.07
N ALA A 532 -0.70 -8.40 13.52
CA ALA A 532 0.62 -8.97 13.24
C ALA A 532 1.30 -9.56 14.47
N ARG A 533 1.21 -8.90 15.64
CA ARG A 533 1.78 -9.44 16.90
C ARG A 533 1.09 -10.74 17.32
N ILE A 534 -0.22 -10.83 17.13
CA ILE A 534 -0.97 -12.06 17.41
C ILE A 534 -0.53 -13.17 16.45
N LYS A 535 -0.44 -12.88 15.15
CA LYS A 535 0.05 -13.82 14.14
C LYS A 535 1.48 -14.29 14.42
N LEU A 536 2.36 -13.43 14.92
CA LEU A 536 3.69 -13.86 15.38
C LEU A 536 3.61 -14.85 16.53
N GLY A 537 2.72 -14.60 17.49
CA GLY A 537 2.43 -15.55 18.56
C GLY A 537 1.95 -16.88 18.01
N ASP A 538 1.03 -16.87 17.03
CA ASP A 538 0.53 -18.09 16.38
C ASP A 538 1.67 -18.84 15.66
N TYR A 539 2.57 -18.13 14.97
CA TYR A 539 3.68 -18.75 14.25
C TYR A 539 4.65 -19.47 15.19
N HIS A 540 5.02 -18.85 16.32
CA HIS A 540 5.86 -19.49 17.33
C HIS A 540 5.13 -20.62 18.07
N PHE A 541 3.81 -20.47 18.27
CA PHE A 541 2.98 -21.49 18.91
C PHE A 541 2.84 -22.76 18.05
N TYR A 542 2.60 -22.62 16.75
CA TYR A 542 2.43 -23.75 15.83
C TYR A 542 3.73 -24.22 15.16
N GLY A 543 4.80 -23.43 15.23
CA GLY A 543 6.07 -23.74 14.55
C GLY A 543 6.02 -23.48 13.04
N TYR A 544 5.40 -22.39 12.61
CA TYR A 544 5.36 -22.01 11.19
C TYR A 544 6.64 -21.28 10.78
N GLY A 545 7.51 -21.96 10.01
CA GLY A 545 8.77 -21.39 9.54
C GLY A 545 9.85 -21.23 10.62
N THR A 546 9.56 -21.62 11.86
CA THR A 546 10.48 -21.71 13.01
C THR A 546 10.11 -22.92 13.86
N ASP A 547 11.00 -23.31 14.77
CA ASP A 547 10.67 -24.31 15.78
C ASP A 547 9.57 -23.80 16.74
N VAL A 548 8.84 -24.73 17.35
CA VAL A 548 7.80 -24.43 18.33
C VAL A 548 8.43 -23.83 19.58
N ASP A 549 8.03 -22.59 19.90
CA ASP A 549 8.50 -21.86 21.07
C ASP A 549 7.33 -21.15 21.76
N TYR A 550 6.85 -21.78 22.82
CA TYR A 550 5.73 -21.24 23.59
C TYR A 550 6.13 -20.01 24.41
N GLU A 551 7.41 -19.86 24.80
CA GLU A 551 7.83 -18.73 25.62
C GLU A 551 7.77 -17.42 24.81
N THR A 552 8.28 -17.44 23.59
CA THR A 552 8.18 -16.29 22.68
C THR A 552 6.74 -16.01 22.26
N ALA A 553 5.92 -17.05 22.05
CA ALA A 553 4.49 -16.88 21.78
C ALA A 553 3.77 -16.12 22.91
N VAL A 554 4.03 -16.48 24.18
CA VAL A 554 3.47 -15.76 25.34
C VAL A 554 3.90 -14.30 25.35
N ILE A 555 5.18 -14.00 25.06
CA ILE A 555 5.67 -12.62 25.03
C ILE A 555 4.88 -11.80 23.98
N HIS A 556 4.67 -12.35 22.79
CA HIS A 556 3.93 -11.65 21.74
C HIS A 556 2.45 -11.45 22.10
N TYR A 557 1.76 -12.47 22.62
CA TYR A 557 0.37 -12.30 23.07
C TYR A 557 0.24 -11.33 24.23
N ARG A 558 1.19 -11.36 25.18
CA ARG A 558 1.23 -10.42 26.31
C ARG A 558 1.38 -8.98 25.85
N LEU A 559 2.30 -8.73 24.92
CA LEU A 559 2.46 -7.40 24.35
C LEU A 559 1.18 -6.94 23.62
N ALA A 560 0.52 -7.83 22.89
CA ALA A 560 -0.73 -7.51 22.19
C ALA A 560 -1.92 -7.28 23.15
N SER A 561 -1.97 -7.97 24.28
CA SER A 561 -3.03 -7.80 25.29
C SER A 561 -2.83 -6.52 26.12
N GLU A 562 -1.59 -6.23 26.56
CA GLU A 562 -1.28 -5.06 27.40
C GLU A 562 -1.31 -3.74 26.64
N GLN A 563 -0.77 -3.69 25.41
CA GLN A 563 -0.65 -2.43 24.67
C GLN A 563 -1.94 -2.02 23.96
N GLN A 564 -2.74 -2.99 23.54
CA GLN A 564 -3.81 -2.78 22.55
C GLN A 564 -5.13 -3.44 22.93
N HIS A 565 -5.20 -4.07 24.10
CA HIS A 565 -6.40 -4.70 24.65
C HIS A 565 -7.12 -5.66 23.68
N SER A 566 -6.36 -6.42 22.88
CA SER A 566 -6.95 -7.39 21.96
C SER A 566 -7.57 -8.57 22.69
N ALA A 567 -8.87 -8.81 22.46
CA ALA A 567 -9.61 -9.93 23.03
C ALA A 567 -9.04 -11.29 22.62
N GLN A 568 -8.61 -11.44 21.36
CA GLN A 568 -8.01 -12.69 20.87
C GLN A 568 -6.67 -12.99 21.58
N ALA A 569 -5.83 -11.98 21.78
CA ALA A 569 -4.57 -12.16 22.51
C ALA A 569 -4.80 -12.55 23.98
N MET A 570 -5.79 -11.93 24.64
CA MET A 570 -6.18 -12.30 26.01
C MET A 570 -6.72 -13.73 26.08
N PHE A 571 -7.55 -14.13 25.12
CA PHE A 571 -8.07 -15.49 25.05
C PHE A 571 -6.94 -16.51 24.87
N ASN A 572 -6.01 -16.26 23.96
CA ASN A 572 -4.84 -17.12 23.73
C ASN A 572 -3.95 -17.21 24.98
N LEU A 573 -3.70 -16.11 25.70
CA LEU A 573 -2.98 -16.13 26.98
C LEU A 573 -3.73 -16.94 28.05
N GLY A 574 -5.05 -16.78 28.15
CA GLY A 574 -5.89 -17.57 29.04
C GLY A 574 -5.72 -19.07 28.79
N TYR A 575 -5.72 -19.48 27.52
CA TYR A 575 -5.47 -20.86 27.11
C TYR A 575 -4.06 -21.35 27.48
N MET A 576 -3.04 -20.52 27.28
CA MET A 576 -1.66 -20.88 27.64
C MET A 576 -1.48 -21.04 29.16
N HIS A 577 -2.13 -20.20 29.98
CA HIS A 577 -2.17 -20.35 31.44
C HIS A 577 -2.99 -21.56 31.89
N GLU A 578 -4.07 -21.90 31.21
CA GLU A 578 -4.87 -23.11 31.48
C GLU A 578 -4.04 -24.38 31.27
N LYS A 579 -3.20 -24.40 30.22
CA LYS A 579 -2.41 -25.57 29.83
C LYS A 579 -0.98 -25.60 30.39
N GLY A 580 -0.46 -24.47 30.85
CA GLY A 580 0.94 -24.35 31.28
C GLY A 580 1.93 -24.43 30.11
N LEU A 581 1.59 -23.87 28.95
CA LEU A 581 2.44 -23.87 27.76
C LEU A 581 3.37 -22.65 27.77
N GLY A 582 4.69 -22.85 27.92
CA GLY A 582 5.67 -21.76 27.98
C GLY A 582 5.61 -20.90 29.26
N ILE A 583 4.66 -21.16 30.14
CA ILE A 583 4.46 -20.49 31.43
C ILE A 583 3.92 -21.49 32.44
N LYS A 584 4.06 -21.15 33.73
CA LYS A 584 3.47 -21.96 34.80
C LYS A 584 1.94 -21.96 34.68
N GLN A 585 1.36 -23.14 34.86
CA GLN A 585 -0.09 -23.32 34.85
C GLN A 585 -0.71 -22.53 36.01
N ASP A 586 -1.68 -21.67 35.70
CA ASP A 586 -2.43 -20.89 36.68
C ASP A 586 -3.88 -20.73 36.22
N ILE A 587 -4.77 -21.50 36.82
CA ILE A 587 -6.19 -21.58 36.46
C ILE A 587 -6.92 -20.28 36.80
N HIS A 588 -6.53 -19.60 37.89
CA HIS A 588 -7.18 -18.36 38.30
C HIS A 588 -6.83 -17.22 37.35
N LEU A 589 -5.56 -17.15 36.96
CA LEU A 589 -5.10 -16.18 35.98
C LEU A 589 -5.68 -16.47 34.59
N ALA A 590 -5.80 -17.75 34.21
CA ALA A 590 -6.47 -18.17 32.98
C ALA A 590 -7.93 -17.68 32.93
N LYS A 591 -8.71 -17.92 34.00
CA LYS A 591 -10.08 -17.41 34.12
C LYS A 591 -10.12 -15.89 33.98
N ARG A 592 -9.24 -15.17 34.68
CA ARG A 592 -9.17 -13.70 34.61
C ARG A 592 -8.95 -13.22 33.18
N PHE A 593 -8.05 -13.85 32.43
CA PHE A 593 -7.81 -13.48 31.03
C PHE A 593 -9.00 -13.77 30.13
N TYR A 594 -9.72 -14.86 30.36
CA TYR A 594 -10.97 -15.15 29.67
C TYR A 594 -12.04 -14.08 29.98
N ASP A 595 -12.23 -13.72 31.25
CA ASP A 595 -13.17 -12.67 31.66
C ASP A 595 -12.81 -11.32 31.01
N MET A 596 -11.51 -10.94 31.03
CA MET A 596 -11.01 -9.74 30.35
C MET A 596 -11.26 -9.77 28.83
N ALA A 597 -11.12 -10.93 28.19
CA ALA A 597 -11.39 -11.07 26.75
C ALA A 597 -12.87 -10.83 26.42
N ALA A 598 -13.79 -11.33 27.26
CA ALA A 598 -15.23 -11.11 27.09
C ALA A 598 -15.66 -9.65 27.35
N GLU A 599 -14.96 -8.93 28.23
CA GLU A 599 -15.14 -7.49 28.44
C GLU A 599 -14.59 -6.67 27.27
N ALA A 600 -13.50 -7.12 26.65
CA ALA A 600 -12.83 -6.39 25.57
C ALA A 600 -13.60 -6.41 24.24
N SER A 601 -14.29 -7.51 23.90
CA SER A 601 -15.08 -7.61 22.67
C SER A 601 -16.37 -8.42 22.85
N PRO A 602 -17.51 -7.96 22.29
CA PRO A 602 -18.75 -8.73 22.31
C PRO A 602 -18.61 -10.07 21.56
N ASP A 603 -17.80 -10.12 20.50
CA ASP A 603 -17.60 -11.32 19.70
C ASP A 603 -16.89 -12.44 20.49
N ALA A 604 -16.12 -12.06 21.51
CA ALA A 604 -15.40 -13.00 22.37
C ALA A 604 -16.28 -13.64 23.46
N GLN A 605 -17.50 -13.14 23.71
CA GLN A 605 -18.35 -13.61 24.81
C GLN A 605 -18.72 -15.10 24.68
N VAL A 606 -19.12 -15.54 23.48
CA VAL A 606 -19.54 -16.93 23.24
C VAL A 606 -18.35 -17.91 23.36
N PRO A 607 -17.19 -17.67 22.70
CA PRO A 607 -15.99 -18.49 22.90
C PRO A 607 -15.53 -18.55 24.36
N VAL A 608 -15.51 -17.41 25.05
CA VAL A 608 -15.12 -17.33 26.47
C VAL A 608 -16.07 -18.13 27.35
N PHE A 609 -17.38 -18.01 27.15
CA PHE A 609 -18.37 -18.79 27.90
C PHE A 609 -18.12 -20.30 27.77
N LEU A 610 -17.89 -20.79 26.55
CA LEU A 610 -17.57 -22.19 26.31
C LEU A 610 -16.24 -22.60 26.97
N ALA A 611 -15.22 -21.76 26.90
CA ALA A 611 -13.93 -22.00 27.56
C ALA A 611 -14.06 -22.06 29.08
N LEU A 612 -14.86 -21.18 29.70
CA LEU A 612 -15.14 -21.16 31.13
C LEU A 612 -15.98 -22.37 31.57
N CYS A 613 -16.97 -22.78 30.78
CA CYS A 613 -17.73 -24.01 31.03
C CYS A 613 -16.82 -25.25 31.00
N LYS A 614 -15.94 -25.34 30.00
CA LYS A 614 -14.93 -26.39 29.91
C LYS A 614 -13.99 -26.36 31.12
N LEU A 615 -13.47 -25.19 31.49
CA LEU A 615 -12.57 -25.03 32.63
C LEU A 615 -13.25 -25.49 33.92
N GLY A 616 -14.51 -25.10 34.12
CA GLY A 616 -15.33 -25.54 35.25
C GLY A 616 -15.54 -27.05 35.28
N LEU A 617 -15.82 -27.68 34.13
CA LEU A 617 -15.96 -29.14 34.04
C LEU A 617 -14.65 -29.86 34.34
N VAL A 618 -13.52 -29.42 33.78
CA VAL A 618 -12.21 -30.03 34.04
C VAL A 618 -11.85 -29.90 35.52
N TYR A 619 -12.07 -28.73 36.12
CA TYR A 619 -11.80 -28.50 37.52
C TYR A 619 -12.68 -29.36 38.43
N THR A 620 -13.98 -29.50 38.14
CA THR A 620 -14.86 -30.38 38.93
C THR A 620 -14.47 -31.84 38.79
N LEU A 621 -14.03 -32.28 37.61
CA LEU A 621 -13.60 -33.65 37.37
C LEU A 621 -12.27 -33.96 38.09
N GLN A 622 -11.30 -33.04 38.07
CA GLN A 622 -10.07 -33.14 38.86
C GLN A 622 -10.37 -33.17 40.35
N TYR A 623 -11.26 -32.28 40.83
CA TYR A 623 -11.69 -32.28 42.22
C TYR A 623 -12.35 -33.60 42.64
N LEU A 624 -13.16 -34.21 41.77
CA LEU A 624 -13.75 -35.54 42.02
C LEU A 624 -12.73 -36.68 42.01
N GLN A 625 -11.61 -36.54 41.27
CA GLN A 625 -10.51 -37.51 41.29
C GLN A 625 -9.66 -37.37 42.55
N ASP A 626 -9.40 -36.14 42.99
CA ASP A 626 -8.64 -35.83 44.20
C ASP A 626 -9.44 -36.15 45.47
N LEU A 627 -10.77 -36.13 45.39
CA LEU A 627 -11.62 -36.75 46.39
C LEU A 627 -11.40 -38.26 46.37
N ASN A 628 -10.67 -38.77 47.37
CA ASN A 628 -10.62 -40.20 47.71
C ASN A 628 -12.03 -40.71 48.01
N LEU A 629 -12.78 -41.07 46.95
CA LEU A 629 -14.10 -41.69 47.05
C LEU A 629 -14.06 -42.95 47.90
N LYS A 630 -12.90 -43.62 47.99
CA LYS A 630 -12.66 -44.71 48.94
C LYS A 630 -12.73 -44.30 50.40
N GLU A 631 -12.15 -43.16 50.79
CA GLU A 631 -12.24 -42.67 52.17
C GLU A 631 -13.66 -42.22 52.50
N LEU A 632 -14.29 -41.46 51.58
CA LEU A 632 -15.66 -40.97 51.77
C LEU A 632 -16.67 -42.13 51.87
N ILE A 633 -16.53 -43.17 51.04
CA ILE A 633 -17.42 -44.35 51.09
C ILE A 633 -17.07 -45.25 52.30
N SER A 634 -15.81 -45.32 52.71
CA SER A 634 -15.41 -46.10 53.91
C SER A 634 -15.80 -45.44 55.24
N GLN A 635 -16.03 -44.12 55.26
CA GLN A 635 -16.50 -43.39 56.44
C GLN A 635 -18.03 -43.42 56.59
N VAL A 636 -18.76 -43.87 55.56
CA VAL A 636 -20.19 -44.11 55.66
C VAL A 636 -20.41 -45.58 55.99
N ASP A 637 -20.38 -45.91 57.28
CA ASP A 637 -20.89 -47.19 57.78
C ASP A 637 -22.41 -47.20 57.58
N LEU A 638 -22.83 -47.75 56.44
CA LEU A 638 -24.24 -47.91 56.06
C LEU A 638 -25.04 -48.69 57.13
N ASP A 639 -24.37 -49.58 57.86
CA ASP A 639 -24.93 -50.34 58.98
C ASP A 639 -25.37 -49.44 60.15
N GLN A 640 -24.67 -48.32 60.40
CA GLN A 640 -24.99 -47.40 61.49
C GLN A 640 -26.04 -46.36 61.10
N LEU A 641 -26.10 -46.00 59.81
CA LEU A 641 -27.03 -44.97 59.32
C LEU A 641 -28.42 -45.52 58.98
N LEU A 642 -28.48 -46.75 58.46
CA LEU A 642 -29.71 -47.35 57.92
C LEU A 642 -30.09 -48.69 58.56
N GLY A 643 -29.27 -49.18 59.49
CA GLY A 643 -29.46 -50.45 60.19
C GLY A 643 -28.86 -51.64 59.44
N PRO A 644 -28.73 -52.80 60.11
CA PRO A 644 -28.00 -53.97 59.60
C PRO A 644 -28.66 -54.66 58.39
N GLU A 645 -29.90 -54.31 58.05
CA GLU A 645 -30.67 -54.86 56.93
C GLU A 645 -30.84 -53.83 55.79
N TRP A 646 -29.89 -52.89 55.65
CA TRP A 646 -29.98 -51.84 54.62
C TRP A 646 -29.98 -52.41 53.20
N ASP A 647 -29.31 -53.55 53.02
CA ASP A 647 -29.32 -54.32 51.78
C ASP A 647 -30.76 -54.72 51.35
N LEU A 648 -31.63 -55.07 52.29
CA LEU A 648 -33.02 -55.42 52.06
C LEU A 648 -33.86 -54.21 51.61
N TYR A 649 -33.65 -53.04 52.22
CA TYR A 649 -34.29 -51.79 51.78
C TYR A 649 -33.79 -51.34 50.40
N LEU A 650 -32.49 -51.47 50.14
CA LEU A 650 -31.91 -51.10 48.85
C LEU A 650 -32.42 -52.03 47.73
N MET A 651 -32.44 -53.34 47.97
CA MET A 651 -32.93 -54.33 47.00
C MET A 651 -34.42 -54.15 46.70
N THR A 652 -35.24 -53.81 47.70
CA THR A 652 -36.67 -53.53 47.49
C THR A 652 -36.89 -52.24 46.69
N VAL A 653 -36.14 -51.18 46.96
CA VAL A 653 -36.20 -49.92 46.18
C VAL A 653 -35.73 -50.13 44.74
N ILE A 654 -34.64 -50.87 44.53
CA ILE A 654 -34.14 -51.19 43.19
C ILE A 654 -35.14 -52.08 42.44
N ALA A 655 -35.76 -53.07 43.09
CA ALA A 655 -36.79 -53.90 42.48
C ALA A 655 -38.05 -53.10 42.11
N LEU A 656 -38.44 -52.11 42.93
CA LEU A 656 -39.54 -51.19 42.63
C LEU A 656 -39.20 -50.24 41.47
N LEU A 657 -37.97 -49.75 41.40
CA LEU A 657 -37.48 -48.91 40.29
C LEU A 657 -37.39 -49.71 38.99
N LEU A 658 -36.88 -50.93 39.03
CA LEU A 658 -36.85 -51.83 37.87
C LEU A 658 -38.26 -52.24 37.45
N GLY A 659 -39.14 -52.55 38.41
CA GLY A 659 -40.55 -52.86 38.15
C GLY A 659 -41.30 -51.68 37.52
N THR A 660 -41.06 -50.45 37.98
CA THR A 660 -41.67 -49.24 37.40
C THR A 660 -41.10 -48.92 36.02
N VAL A 661 -39.79 -49.11 35.79
CA VAL A 661 -39.18 -48.96 34.46
C VAL A 661 -39.71 -50.02 33.49
N ILE A 662 -39.84 -51.29 33.91
CA ILE A 662 -40.40 -52.36 33.08
C ILE A 662 -41.89 -52.10 32.77
N ALA A 663 -42.68 -51.67 33.76
CA ALA A 663 -44.08 -51.30 33.58
C ALA A 663 -44.23 -50.09 32.64
N TYR A 664 -43.35 -49.10 32.74
CA TYR A 664 -43.31 -47.94 31.85
C TYR A 664 -42.96 -48.34 30.42
N ARG A 665 -41.98 -49.24 30.24
CA ARG A 665 -41.58 -49.78 28.94
C ARG A 665 -42.68 -50.65 28.31
N GLN A 666 -43.39 -51.47 29.11
CA GLN A 666 -44.55 -52.23 28.66
C GLN A 666 -45.73 -51.33 28.26
N ARG A 667 -45.97 -50.24 28.99
CA ARG A 667 -46.97 -49.22 28.61
C ARG A 667 -46.63 -48.53 27.29
N GLN A 668 -45.36 -48.17 27.05
CA GLN A 668 -44.95 -47.58 25.77
C GLN A 668 -45.17 -48.54 24.60
N HIS A 669 -44.96 -49.85 24.78
CA HIS A 669 -45.22 -50.84 23.74
C HIS A 669 -46.71 -51.04 23.41
N GLN A 670 -47.65 -50.78 24.34
CA GLN A 670 -49.09 -50.87 24.06
C GLN A 670 -49.67 -49.62 23.38
N ILE A 671 -48.98 -48.48 23.42
CA ILE A 671 -49.46 -47.19 22.85
C ILE A 671 -49.05 -47.04 21.37
N ILE A 672 -48.11 -47.85 20.86
CA ILE A 672 -47.66 -47.82 19.46
C ILE A 672 -48.26 -49.02 18.69
N VAL A 673 -49.58 -49.04 18.53
CA VAL A 673 -50.24 -49.76 17.43
C VAL A 673 -51.28 -48.82 16.81
N PRO A 674 -50.90 -48.00 15.81
CA PRO A 674 -51.89 -47.29 15.00
C PRO A 674 -52.68 -48.30 14.14
N PRO A 675 -53.99 -48.09 13.90
CA PRO A 675 -54.79 -48.98 13.08
C PRO A 675 -54.29 -48.99 11.62
N ARG A 676 -54.27 -50.19 11.01
CA ARG A 676 -53.85 -50.42 9.61
C ARG A 676 -54.62 -49.51 8.64
N PRO A 677 -53.94 -48.72 7.80
CA PRO A 677 -54.58 -48.06 6.65
C PRO A 677 -54.97 -49.11 5.58
N PRO A 678 -56.06 -48.87 4.82
CA PRO A 678 -56.51 -49.78 3.77
C PRO A 678 -55.47 -49.90 2.65
N ALA A 679 -55.33 -51.11 2.11
CA ALA A 679 -54.30 -51.49 1.14
C ALA A 679 -54.44 -50.71 -0.19
N PRO A 680 -53.35 -50.14 -0.73
CA PRO A 680 -53.33 -49.53 -2.06
C PRO A 680 -53.40 -50.57 -3.19
N ALA A 681 -54.09 -50.22 -4.27
CA ALA A 681 -54.27 -51.05 -5.46
C ALA A 681 -52.93 -51.34 -6.20
N PRO A 682 -52.80 -52.52 -6.85
CA PRO A 682 -51.54 -52.99 -7.42
C PRO A 682 -51.09 -52.21 -8.67
N ALA A 683 -49.78 -51.98 -8.77
CA ALA A 683 -49.12 -51.29 -9.87
C ALA A 683 -49.05 -52.16 -11.15
N PRO A 684 -49.15 -51.55 -12.35
CA PRO A 684 -49.07 -52.28 -13.61
C PRO A 684 -47.64 -52.78 -13.93
N PRO A 685 -47.53 -53.89 -14.69
CA PRO A 685 -46.31 -54.68 -14.82
C PRO A 685 -45.23 -54.06 -15.73
N PRO A 686 -43.96 -54.44 -15.50
CA PRO A 686 -42.78 -53.86 -16.14
C PRO A 686 -42.63 -54.29 -17.61
N ARG A 687 -42.14 -53.37 -18.46
CA ARG A 687 -41.75 -53.70 -19.84
C ARG A 687 -40.42 -54.48 -19.84
N PRO A 688 -40.33 -55.59 -20.60
CA PRO A 688 -39.14 -56.43 -20.65
C PRO A 688 -38.05 -55.88 -21.60
N PRO A 689 -36.79 -56.28 -21.41
CA PRO A 689 -35.65 -55.88 -22.23
C PRO A 689 -35.43 -56.86 -23.40
N GLN A 690 -34.95 -56.40 -24.57
CA GLN A 690 -34.30 -57.28 -25.56
C GLN A 690 -33.18 -56.58 -26.36
N GLU A 691 -32.17 -57.40 -26.65
CA GLU A 691 -30.87 -57.16 -27.30
C GLU A 691 -30.93 -57.05 -28.85
N GLN A 692 -29.80 -56.60 -29.46
CA GLN A 692 -29.22 -56.85 -30.82
C GLN A 692 -30.20 -57.07 -32.02
N SER A 693 -30.11 -56.45 -33.21
CA SER A 693 -28.98 -56.18 -34.12
C SER A 693 -29.45 -55.41 -35.40
N GLU A 694 -28.50 -54.69 -36.05
CA GLU A 694 -28.31 -54.33 -37.49
C GLU A 694 -29.38 -53.72 -38.47
N GLN A 695 -28.99 -52.57 -39.09
CA GLN A 695 -29.11 -52.10 -40.52
C GLN A 695 -30.49 -51.75 -41.15
N PRO A 696 -30.63 -51.05 -42.33
CA PRO A 696 -29.73 -50.23 -43.18
C PRO A 696 -30.34 -48.86 -43.69
N LEU A 697 -29.64 -48.22 -44.65
CA LEU A 697 -29.98 -47.07 -45.52
C LEU A 697 -31.39 -47.02 -46.16
N LEU A 698 -31.87 -45.80 -46.47
CA LEU A 698 -32.47 -45.27 -47.74
C LEU A 698 -33.39 -44.07 -47.40
N ALA A 699 -33.00 -42.84 -47.74
CA ALA A 699 -33.30 -42.13 -48.99
C ALA A 699 -34.78 -41.71 -49.16
N SER A 700 -35.05 -40.43 -48.93
CA SER A 700 -35.85 -39.55 -49.80
C SER A 700 -35.57 -38.08 -49.48
#